data_AF-A0A0R2C5V9-F1
#
_entry.id   AF-A0A0R2C5V9-F1
#
_cell.length_a   1.000
_cell.length_b   1.000
_cell.length_c   1.000
_cell.angle_alpha   90.00
_cell.angle_beta   90.00
_cell.angle_gamma   90.00
#
_symmetry.space_group_name_H-M   'P 1'
#
loop_
_entity.id
_entity.type
_entity.pdbx_description
1 polymer ?
#
loop_
_entity_poly.entity_id
_entity_poly.type
_entity_poly.pdbx_seq_one_letter_code
_entity_poly.pdbx_strand_id
1 'polypeptide(L)'
;MNQISWGRYIQRFRHDRGLTLIAAVKDAGCAPSTLSRFEHDDVDISVTRMRKIMQNIAMDRWDFQDRVATDPEYLTDNKLLDFINGDLNQLRQYTSAYTLAHRESRPLPGVQYTKMIYQLAIEPTNPNHRLRPSQEDLLAQLLQPHQGWSVAQRFAIYVALRFASHELLTLISHRLSAYANNYNDHNILQSGLSMEDLGILLVQLVAHRELGLAREVNAALEHTENVLDHNFTTYDVRTHIVADAYPRRFAQAVLGWGEHDTANTAAEVRNVIHDVRTVGMDDLSNYYQSLWDTVQSGITGWHNAGLQLPAVHPQQLTSWAFTGTNLHHIRTMLGLSLADVAVDWTVATQSRFEHGQTQLGFIASLKLLNALLLDAKILFGTMDWSPENAFSEHIRTTPVKDPKERVLVALQNELAALPPKPRNLYLIKYGVLARHAVTQLTWLGLSLKDARDAVHVERSAAATVEGVTSTRWIQASDIHLLRNSPAMLNKDQFNTIWRHIFSHTRLNTTSNDDLMSLSAEGALIYFQTADIVRIHQIWQVLIQKHPTISMRETTSITAAQMACRLFIFPEQADTTLASMLRAEQAMRNFAPAALKHTVVIFHANPFTVFLYYLSVFRYWQASGRLHADPEKHTSPRRDS
;
A
#
# COMPACT_ATOMS: atom_id res chain seq x y z
N MET A 1 -14.75 10.79 18.19
CA MET A 1 -15.67 10.07 17.29
C MET A 1 -15.91 8.69 17.88
N ASN A 2 -17.16 8.22 17.97
CA ASN A 2 -17.43 6.86 18.45
C ASN A 2 -17.01 5.86 17.36
N GLN A 3 -16.02 5.03 17.67
CA GLN A 3 -15.52 3.99 16.78
C GLN A 3 -16.62 2.95 16.53
N ILE A 4 -16.89 2.66 15.25
CA ILE A 4 -17.87 1.63 14.87
C ILE A 4 -17.25 0.26 15.13
N SER A 5 -17.94 -0.60 15.88
CA SER A 5 -17.51 -1.98 16.12
C SER A 5 -17.43 -2.79 14.82
N TRP A 6 -16.68 -3.89 14.83
CA TRP A 6 -16.60 -4.79 13.68
C TRP A 6 -17.97 -5.39 13.30
N GLY A 7 -18.82 -5.72 14.28
CA GLY A 7 -20.19 -6.19 14.03
C GLY A 7 -20.99 -5.17 13.22
N ARG A 8 -21.00 -3.92 13.69
CA ARG A 8 -21.70 -2.82 13.02
C ARG A 8 -21.10 -2.46 11.66
N TYR A 9 -19.78 -2.61 11.49
CA TYR A 9 -19.12 -2.42 10.20
C TYR A 9 -19.58 -3.46 9.17
N ILE A 10 -19.55 -4.76 9.52
CA ILE A 10 -20.03 -5.84 8.64
C ILE A 10 -21.50 -5.66 8.30
N GLN A 11 -22.33 -5.29 9.29
CA GLN A 11 -23.74 -4.98 9.09
C GLN A 11 -23.93 -3.89 8.03
N ARG A 12 -23.25 -2.74 8.22
CA ARG A 12 -23.32 -1.61 7.30
C ARG A 12 -22.89 -2.02 5.90
N PHE A 13 -21.76 -2.72 5.77
CA PHE A 13 -21.25 -3.16 4.47
C PHE A 13 -22.24 -4.09 3.76
N ARG A 14 -22.82 -5.07 4.47
CA ARG A 14 -23.84 -5.96 3.92
C ARG A 14 -25.06 -5.19 3.41
N HIS A 15 -25.54 -4.22 4.19
CA HIS A 15 -26.67 -3.36 3.78
C HIS A 15 -26.34 -2.46 2.59
N ASP A 16 -25.12 -1.91 2.55
CA ASP A 16 -24.62 -1.11 1.44
C ASP A 16 -24.56 -1.92 0.13
N ARG A 17 -24.26 -3.23 0.23
CA ARG A 17 -24.30 -4.20 -0.87
C ARG A 17 -25.70 -4.72 -1.19
N GLY A 18 -26.73 -4.30 -0.45
CA GLY A 18 -28.13 -4.73 -0.67
C GLY A 18 -28.39 -6.20 -0.38
N LEU A 19 -27.57 -6.83 0.46
CA LEU A 19 -27.65 -8.27 0.74
C LEU A 19 -28.42 -8.56 2.01
N THR A 20 -29.24 -9.62 1.97
CA THR A 20 -29.93 -10.15 3.15
C THR A 20 -28.97 -10.97 4.02
N LEU A 21 -29.32 -11.20 5.28
CA LEU A 21 -28.56 -12.11 6.15
C LEU A 21 -28.43 -13.51 5.53
N ILE A 22 -29.50 -14.02 4.91
CA ILE A 22 -29.53 -15.34 4.25
C ILE A 22 -28.48 -15.40 3.12
N ALA A 23 -28.40 -14.36 2.29
CA ALA A 23 -27.42 -14.30 1.22
C ALA A 23 -25.98 -14.22 1.77
N ALA A 24 -25.76 -13.44 2.83
CA ALA A 24 -24.45 -13.26 3.44
C ALA A 24 -23.90 -14.53 4.10
N VAL A 25 -24.75 -15.36 4.73
CA VAL A 25 -24.32 -16.60 5.40
C VAL A 25 -24.35 -17.84 4.50
N LYS A 26 -24.68 -17.70 3.21
CA LYS A 26 -24.78 -18.83 2.28
C LYS A 26 -23.47 -19.64 2.28
N ASP A 27 -23.56 -20.94 2.57
CA ASP A 27 -22.43 -21.86 2.65
C ASP A 27 -21.34 -21.44 3.69
N ALA A 28 -21.62 -20.47 4.56
CA ALA A 28 -20.70 -20.02 5.60
C ALA A 28 -20.69 -20.95 6.83
N GLY A 29 -21.61 -21.92 6.90
CA GLY A 29 -21.69 -22.85 8.03
C GLY A 29 -22.21 -22.20 9.33
N CYS A 30 -23.04 -21.16 9.21
CA CYS A 30 -23.78 -20.54 10.32
C CYS A 30 -25.18 -20.08 9.89
N ALA A 31 -26.07 -19.89 10.87
CA ALA A 31 -27.43 -19.42 10.63
C ALA A 31 -27.49 -17.88 10.50
N PRO A 32 -28.50 -17.32 9.80
CA PRO A 32 -28.71 -15.86 9.71
C PRO A 32 -28.78 -15.17 11.08
N SER A 33 -29.33 -15.84 12.10
CA SER A 33 -29.40 -15.34 13.48
C SER A 33 -28.02 -15.22 14.13
N THR A 34 -27.07 -16.10 13.79
CA THR A 34 -25.68 -16.01 14.27
C THR A 34 -25.00 -14.77 13.71
N LEU A 35 -25.12 -14.50 12.41
CA LEU A 35 -24.59 -13.27 11.81
C LEU A 35 -25.29 -12.04 12.38
N SER A 36 -26.62 -12.08 12.55
CA SER A 36 -27.36 -10.97 13.18
C SER A 36 -26.81 -10.65 14.57
N ARG A 37 -26.58 -11.65 15.42
CA ARG A 37 -26.00 -11.45 16.75
C ARG A 37 -24.57 -10.91 16.69
N PHE A 38 -23.74 -11.39 15.75
CA PHE A 38 -22.41 -10.82 15.51
C PHE A 38 -22.49 -9.35 15.11
N GLU A 39 -23.40 -9.00 14.21
CA GLU A 39 -23.64 -7.63 13.74
C GLU A 39 -24.11 -6.66 14.85
N HIS A 40 -24.61 -7.21 15.96
CA HIS A 40 -24.99 -6.47 17.17
C HIS A 40 -23.96 -6.58 18.31
N ASP A 41 -22.78 -7.16 18.03
CA ASP A 41 -21.70 -7.40 18.98
C ASP A 41 -22.05 -8.36 20.13
N ASP A 42 -23.07 -9.20 19.95
CA ASP A 42 -23.54 -10.16 20.97
C ASP A 42 -22.76 -11.48 20.96
N VAL A 43 -22.17 -11.87 19.82
CA VAL A 43 -21.37 -13.09 19.67
C VAL A 43 -20.20 -12.86 18.73
N ASP A 44 -19.10 -13.56 18.96
CA ASP A 44 -18.05 -13.71 17.95
C ASP A 44 -18.35 -14.90 17.03
N ILE A 45 -17.84 -14.87 15.80
CA ILE A 45 -17.95 -15.97 14.82
C ILE A 45 -16.55 -16.39 14.37
N SER A 46 -16.33 -17.67 14.08
CA SER A 46 -15.00 -18.13 13.70
C SER A 46 -14.49 -17.47 12.41
N VAL A 47 -13.16 -17.34 12.27
CA VAL A 47 -12.51 -16.76 11.09
C VAL A 47 -12.93 -17.44 9.80
N THR A 48 -13.09 -18.78 9.80
CA THR A 48 -13.54 -19.52 8.62
C THR A 48 -14.94 -19.09 8.17
N ARG A 49 -15.87 -18.92 9.12
CA ARG A 49 -17.22 -18.45 8.83
C ARG A 49 -17.19 -17.00 8.33
N MET A 50 -16.44 -16.14 9.02
CA MET A 50 -16.31 -14.73 8.64
C MET A 50 -15.69 -14.58 7.24
N ARG A 51 -14.65 -15.34 6.93
CA ARG A 51 -14.03 -15.39 5.60
C ARG A 51 -15.06 -15.67 4.51
N LYS A 52 -15.93 -16.66 4.72
CA LYS A 52 -17.00 -16.97 3.76
C LYS A 52 -18.06 -15.88 3.70
N ILE A 53 -18.41 -15.26 4.82
CA ILE A 53 -19.33 -14.11 4.86
C ILE A 53 -18.76 -12.92 4.09
N MET A 54 -17.50 -12.56 4.31
CA MET A 54 -16.79 -11.49 3.59
C MET A 54 -16.77 -11.76 2.08
N GLN A 55 -16.49 -13.00 1.67
CA GLN A 55 -16.61 -13.40 0.26
C GLN A 55 -18.02 -13.21 -0.30
N ASN A 56 -19.05 -13.64 0.42
CA ASN A 56 -20.44 -13.55 -0.02
C ASN A 56 -20.95 -12.10 -0.11
N ILE A 57 -20.48 -11.23 0.80
CA ILE A 57 -20.79 -9.79 0.74
C ILE A 57 -19.85 -9.02 -0.19
N ALA A 58 -18.88 -9.71 -0.80
CA ALA A 58 -17.84 -9.12 -1.64
C ALA A 58 -17.10 -7.97 -0.94
N MET A 59 -16.69 -8.22 0.30
CA MET A 59 -15.70 -7.45 1.04
C MET A 59 -14.33 -8.08 0.80
N ASP A 60 -13.34 -7.26 0.44
CA ASP A 60 -11.96 -7.72 0.24
C ASP A 60 -10.98 -7.07 1.22
N ARG A 61 -9.68 -7.28 0.99
CA ARG A 61 -8.62 -6.74 1.86
C ARG A 61 -8.58 -5.20 1.87
N TRP A 62 -8.99 -4.52 0.80
CA TRP A 62 -8.93 -3.06 0.69
C TRP A 62 -10.00 -2.40 1.56
N ASP A 63 -11.21 -2.96 1.57
CA ASP A 63 -12.26 -2.54 2.49
C ASP A 63 -11.85 -2.75 3.95
N PHE A 64 -11.09 -3.81 4.22
CA PHE A 64 -10.60 -4.10 5.55
C PHE A 64 -9.47 -3.14 5.96
N GLN A 65 -8.53 -2.87 5.05
CA GLN A 65 -7.45 -1.91 5.25
C GLN A 65 -7.98 -0.49 5.51
N ASP A 66 -8.97 -0.04 4.74
CA ASP A 66 -9.64 1.26 4.95
C ASP A 66 -10.24 1.35 6.37
N ARG A 67 -10.93 0.29 6.81
CA ARG A 67 -11.45 0.23 8.18
C ARG A 67 -10.34 0.25 9.23
N VAL A 68 -9.26 -0.49 9.03
CA VAL A 68 -8.13 -0.57 9.97
C VAL A 68 -7.32 0.73 10.01
N ALA A 69 -7.19 1.44 8.90
CA ALA A 69 -6.47 2.72 8.81
C ALA A 69 -7.02 3.78 9.77
N THR A 70 -8.32 3.74 10.04
CA THR A 70 -9.00 4.67 10.97
C THR A 70 -9.03 4.19 12.42
N ASP A 71 -8.56 2.97 12.68
CA ASP A 71 -8.65 2.33 13.98
C ASP A 71 -7.42 2.68 14.84
N PRO A 72 -7.57 3.25 16.05
CA PRO A 72 -6.43 3.57 16.89
C PRO A 72 -5.62 2.32 17.28
N GLU A 73 -6.23 1.12 17.37
CA GLU A 73 -5.59 -0.10 17.86
C GLU A 73 -4.48 -0.64 16.95
N TYR A 74 -4.47 -0.27 15.68
CA TYR A 74 -3.55 -0.85 14.68
C TYR A 74 -2.47 0.15 14.27
N LEU A 75 -1.23 -0.27 14.19
CA LEU A 75 -0.22 0.47 13.44
C LEU A 75 -0.48 0.25 11.94
N THR A 76 -0.48 1.32 11.15
CA THR A 76 -0.82 1.29 9.71
C THR A 76 0.11 2.20 8.93
N ASP A 77 0.21 1.99 7.61
CA ASP A 77 1.08 2.79 6.74
C ASP A 77 0.72 4.29 6.81
N ASN A 78 -0.58 4.64 6.88
CA ASN A 78 -1.02 6.04 7.01
C ASN A 78 -0.43 6.71 8.25
N LYS A 79 -0.37 6.00 9.39
CA LYS A 79 0.19 6.54 10.63
C LYS A 79 1.71 6.70 10.53
N LEU A 80 2.38 5.82 9.78
CA LEU A 80 3.81 5.95 9.53
C LEU A 80 4.08 7.18 8.65
N LEU A 81 3.24 7.39 7.64
CA LEU A 81 3.28 8.58 6.81
C LEU A 81 3.05 9.85 7.63
N ASP A 82 2.11 9.86 8.59
CA ASP A 82 1.95 11.00 9.51
C ASP A 82 3.23 11.31 10.31
N PHE A 83 4.02 10.28 10.66
CA PHE A 83 5.34 10.48 11.26
C PHE A 83 6.37 11.05 10.28
N ILE A 84 6.45 10.50 9.07
CA ILE A 84 7.35 11.01 8.00
C ILE A 84 7.02 12.47 7.66
N ASN A 85 5.73 12.81 7.63
CA ASN A 85 5.22 14.16 7.37
C ASN A 85 5.43 15.12 8.55
N GLY A 86 5.83 14.61 9.72
CA GLY A 86 6.01 15.41 10.93
C GLY A 86 4.70 15.94 11.52
N ASP A 87 3.55 15.29 11.30
CA ASP A 87 2.27 15.68 11.88
C ASP A 87 2.18 15.28 13.37
N LEU A 88 2.87 16.05 14.20
CA LEU A 88 2.90 15.85 15.65
C LEU A 88 1.51 15.93 16.29
N ASN A 89 0.56 16.66 15.70
CA ASN A 89 -0.79 16.77 16.25
C ASN A 89 -1.55 15.47 16.05
N GLN A 90 -1.49 14.90 14.86
CA GLN A 90 -2.12 13.63 14.55
C GLN A 90 -1.50 12.47 15.35
N LEU A 91 -0.17 12.45 15.47
CA LEU A 91 0.54 11.47 16.31
C LEU A 91 0.15 11.55 17.80
N ARG A 92 -0.03 12.76 18.35
CA ARG A 92 -0.53 12.94 19.74
C ARG A 92 -1.96 12.43 19.91
N GLN A 93 -2.81 12.61 18.89
CA GLN A 93 -4.17 12.05 18.91
C GLN A 93 -4.12 10.52 18.91
N TYR A 94 -3.28 9.90 18.08
CA TYR A 94 -3.10 8.44 18.08
C TYR A 94 -2.58 7.92 19.42
N THR A 95 -1.57 8.59 19.98
CA THR A 95 -1.03 8.25 21.31
C THR A 95 -2.12 8.26 22.38
N SER A 96 -2.96 9.30 22.39
CA SER A 96 -4.02 9.48 23.37
C SER A 96 -5.14 8.44 23.18
N ALA A 97 -5.58 8.23 21.94
CA ALA A 97 -6.62 7.25 21.62
C ALA A 97 -6.20 5.82 21.96
N TYR A 98 -4.97 5.43 21.61
CA TYR A 98 -4.43 4.11 21.92
C TYR A 98 -4.27 3.90 23.43
N THR A 99 -3.76 4.91 24.15
CA THR A 99 -3.62 4.86 25.61
C THR A 99 -4.97 4.70 26.31
N LEU A 100 -6.00 5.39 25.83
CA LEU A 100 -7.36 5.27 26.37
C LEU A 100 -7.95 3.88 26.11
N ALA A 101 -7.84 3.36 24.89
CA ALA A 101 -8.34 2.04 24.51
C ALA A 101 -7.70 0.91 25.34
N HIS A 102 -6.44 1.08 25.74
CA HIS A 102 -5.67 0.10 26.52
C HIS A 102 -5.39 0.55 27.96
N ARG A 103 -6.30 1.32 28.57
CA ARG A 103 -6.15 1.76 29.97
C ARG A 103 -6.31 0.60 30.96
N GLU A 104 -7.28 -0.27 30.71
CA GLU A 104 -7.62 -1.41 31.58
C GLU A 104 -7.02 -2.73 31.09
N SER A 105 -6.32 -2.71 29.94
CA SER A 105 -5.66 -3.89 29.41
C SER A 105 -4.50 -4.32 30.31
N ARG A 106 -4.35 -5.63 30.47
CA ARG A 106 -3.12 -6.24 31.00
C ARG A 106 -1.91 -5.73 30.18
N PRO A 107 -0.72 -5.56 30.78
CA PRO A 107 0.44 -5.03 30.07
C PRO A 107 1.06 -6.06 29.11
N LEU A 108 0.34 -6.42 28.04
CA LEU A 108 0.81 -7.32 26.99
C LEU A 108 2.01 -6.71 26.25
N PRO A 109 3.04 -7.49 25.87
CA PRO A 109 4.20 -6.98 25.15
C PRO A 109 3.87 -6.16 23.89
N GLY A 110 2.94 -6.62 23.04
CA GLY A 110 2.51 -5.87 21.86
C GLY A 110 1.85 -4.51 22.17
N VAL A 111 1.13 -4.42 23.31
CA VAL A 111 0.53 -3.16 23.79
C VAL A 111 1.61 -2.22 24.32
N GLN A 112 2.56 -2.74 25.09
CA GLN A 112 3.70 -1.96 25.59
C GLN A 112 4.54 -1.42 24.43
N TYR A 113 4.79 -2.27 23.43
CA TYR A 113 5.50 -1.90 22.20
C TYR A 113 4.81 -0.75 21.50
N THR A 114 3.51 -0.88 21.22
CA THR A 114 2.77 0.15 20.48
C THR A 114 2.68 1.47 21.26
N LYS A 115 2.49 1.43 22.59
CA LYS A 115 2.57 2.62 23.44
C LYS A 115 3.95 3.29 23.37
N MET A 116 5.02 2.50 23.43
CA MET A 116 6.38 2.99 23.31
C MET A 116 6.63 3.64 21.94
N ILE A 117 6.22 2.99 20.85
CA ILE A 117 6.40 3.52 19.49
C ILE A 117 5.70 4.87 19.33
N TYR A 118 4.43 5.00 19.74
CA TYR A 118 3.74 6.29 19.65
C TYR A 118 4.37 7.38 20.52
N GLN A 119 4.84 7.03 21.73
CA GLN A 119 5.57 7.96 22.58
C GLN A 119 6.86 8.43 21.90
N LEU A 120 7.68 7.50 21.39
CA LEU A 120 8.91 7.83 20.71
C LEU A 120 8.67 8.60 19.40
N ALA A 121 7.54 8.43 18.73
CA ALA A 121 7.21 9.12 17.47
C ALA A 121 7.03 10.63 17.66
N ILE A 122 6.58 11.07 18.84
CA ILE A 122 6.39 12.49 19.17
C ILE A 122 7.61 13.12 19.87
N GLU A 123 8.60 12.31 20.25
CA GLU A 123 9.84 12.81 20.85
C GLU A 123 10.74 13.44 19.77
N PRO A 124 11.30 14.64 20.02
CA PRO A 124 12.25 15.24 19.10
C PRO A 124 13.53 14.40 19.04
N THR A 125 14.19 14.41 17.88
CA THR A 125 15.52 13.80 17.77
C THR A 125 16.48 14.57 18.69
N ASN A 126 17.01 13.88 19.69
CA ASN A 126 17.99 14.41 20.63
C ASN A 126 19.18 13.44 20.69
N PRO A 127 20.41 13.90 20.36
CA PRO A 127 21.61 13.05 20.35
C PRO A 127 21.95 12.37 21.68
N ASN A 128 21.35 12.83 22.78
CA ASN A 128 21.55 12.30 24.12
C ASN A 128 20.37 11.44 24.62
N HIS A 129 19.24 11.42 23.90
CA HIS A 129 18.11 10.58 24.28
C HIS A 129 18.43 9.12 23.94
N ARG A 130 18.07 8.22 24.85
CA ARG A 130 18.41 6.80 24.79
C ARG A 130 17.20 5.97 25.15
N LEU A 131 17.08 4.81 24.52
CA LEU A 131 16.10 3.82 24.97
C LEU A 131 16.46 3.32 26.38
N ARG A 132 15.43 3.06 27.19
CA ARG A 132 15.62 2.35 28.47
C ARG A 132 16.00 0.89 28.20
N PRO A 133 16.77 0.23 29.08
CA PRO A 133 17.11 -1.19 28.89
C PRO A 133 15.90 -2.09 28.61
N SER A 134 14.79 -1.91 29.33
CA SER A 134 13.57 -2.68 29.10
C SER A 134 12.88 -2.41 27.76
N GLN A 135 13.07 -1.22 27.19
CA GLN A 135 12.59 -0.90 25.84
C GLN A 135 13.45 -1.59 24.79
N GLU A 136 14.76 -1.66 25.01
CA GLU A 136 15.66 -2.40 24.12
C GLU A 136 15.41 -3.90 24.17
N ASP A 137 15.19 -4.48 25.36
CA ASP A 137 14.82 -5.89 25.50
C ASP A 137 13.51 -6.19 24.74
N LEU A 138 12.53 -5.30 24.84
CA LEU A 138 11.26 -5.44 24.12
C LEU A 138 11.43 -5.34 22.60
N LEU A 139 12.29 -4.44 22.10
CA LEU A 139 12.63 -4.34 20.68
C LEU A 139 13.42 -5.57 20.20
N ALA A 140 14.42 -6.01 20.97
CA ALA A 140 15.20 -7.21 20.69
C ALA A 140 14.30 -8.45 20.61
N GLN A 141 13.24 -8.51 21.42
CA GLN A 141 12.24 -9.56 21.38
C GLN A 141 11.33 -9.47 20.14
N LEU A 142 10.80 -8.29 19.85
CA LEU A 142 9.70 -8.11 18.88
C LEU A 142 10.14 -7.77 17.45
N LEU A 143 11.41 -7.42 17.23
CA LEU A 143 12.02 -7.20 15.91
C LEU A 143 12.77 -8.44 15.38
N GLN A 144 12.27 -9.62 15.71
CA GLN A 144 12.74 -10.86 15.07
C GLN A 144 12.13 -10.98 13.67
N PRO A 145 12.93 -11.12 12.60
CA PRO A 145 12.40 -11.17 11.25
C PRO A 145 11.66 -12.49 10.98
N HIS A 146 10.48 -12.38 10.36
CA HIS A 146 9.62 -13.50 9.98
C HIS A 146 8.70 -13.15 8.81
N GLN A 147 8.02 -14.13 8.21
CA GLN A 147 7.13 -13.89 7.05
C GLN A 147 5.97 -12.91 7.33
N GLY A 148 5.52 -12.83 8.58
CA GLY A 148 4.51 -11.85 9.01
C GLY A 148 5.03 -10.43 9.30
N TRP A 149 6.26 -10.09 8.89
CA TRP A 149 6.82 -8.76 9.11
C TRP A 149 5.87 -7.69 8.55
N SER A 150 5.60 -6.66 9.35
CA SER A 150 4.55 -5.70 9.06
C SER A 150 5.00 -4.27 9.34
N VAL A 151 4.10 -3.33 9.06
CA VAL A 151 4.30 -1.91 9.37
C VAL A 151 4.60 -1.67 10.86
N ALA A 152 4.14 -2.54 11.77
CA ALA A 152 4.43 -2.41 13.19
C ALA A 152 5.94 -2.49 13.47
N GLN A 153 6.65 -3.42 12.84
CA GLN A 153 8.10 -3.56 12.96
C GLN A 153 8.83 -2.43 12.21
N ARG A 154 8.34 -2.06 11.02
CA ARG A 154 8.86 -0.89 10.26
C ARG A 154 8.87 0.38 11.09
N PHE A 155 7.79 0.64 11.84
CA PHE A 155 7.69 1.78 12.73
C PHE A 155 8.85 1.85 13.73
N ALA A 156 9.31 0.74 14.31
CA ALA A 156 10.45 0.77 15.22
C ALA A 156 11.75 1.14 14.51
N ILE A 157 11.96 0.69 13.28
CA ILE A 157 13.14 1.08 12.49
C ILE A 157 13.15 2.61 12.28
N TYR A 158 12.00 3.17 11.91
CA TYR A 158 11.84 4.61 11.67
C TYR A 158 11.94 5.47 12.94
N VAL A 159 11.33 5.00 14.04
CA VAL A 159 11.05 5.82 15.21
C VAL A 159 11.95 5.51 16.41
N ALA A 160 12.21 4.23 16.66
CA ALA A 160 12.85 3.79 17.90
C ALA A 160 14.36 3.58 17.75
N LEU A 161 14.81 3.00 16.62
CA LEU A 161 16.24 2.66 16.44
C LEU A 161 17.17 3.89 16.36
N ARG A 162 16.62 5.09 16.12
CA ARG A 162 17.39 6.35 16.26
C ARG A 162 17.91 6.59 17.68
N PHE A 163 17.38 5.91 18.70
CA PHE A 163 17.79 6.02 20.11
C PHE A 163 18.45 4.75 20.67
N ALA A 164 18.68 3.75 19.82
CA ALA A 164 19.19 2.44 20.20
C ALA A 164 20.67 2.47 20.63
N SER A 165 21.03 1.51 21.47
CA SER A 165 22.41 1.18 21.81
C SER A 165 23.12 0.48 20.66
N HIS A 166 24.46 0.45 20.75
CA HIS A 166 25.30 -0.33 19.85
C HIS A 166 24.89 -1.81 19.81
N GLU A 167 24.61 -2.42 20.97
CA GLU A 167 24.27 -3.84 21.07
C GLU A 167 22.94 -4.16 20.41
N LEU A 168 21.93 -3.29 20.56
CA LEU A 168 20.64 -3.47 19.90
C LEU A 168 20.78 -3.29 18.38
N LEU A 169 21.51 -2.26 17.92
CA LEU A 169 21.77 -2.04 16.49
C LEU A 169 22.50 -3.23 15.87
N THR A 170 23.53 -3.75 16.55
CA THR A 170 24.26 -4.96 16.13
C THR A 170 23.33 -6.15 15.98
N LEU A 171 22.51 -6.42 17.00
CA LEU A 171 21.58 -7.53 17.01
C LEU A 171 20.57 -7.47 15.86
N ILE A 172 19.92 -6.32 15.68
CA ILE A 172 18.89 -6.14 14.65
C ILE A 172 19.52 -6.18 13.26
N SER A 173 20.68 -5.55 13.06
CA SER A 173 21.38 -5.54 11.76
C SER A 173 21.75 -6.94 11.31
N HIS A 174 22.34 -7.76 12.18
CA HIS A 174 22.68 -9.14 11.86
C HIS A 174 21.44 -9.98 11.53
N ARG A 175 20.36 -9.83 12.30
CA ARG A 175 19.13 -10.60 12.08
C ARG A 175 18.45 -10.25 10.76
N LEU A 176 18.25 -8.95 10.49
CA LEU A 176 17.59 -8.52 9.26
C LEU A 176 18.45 -8.83 8.03
N SER A 177 19.77 -8.62 8.11
CA SER A 177 20.69 -8.94 7.02
C SER A 177 20.72 -10.45 6.73
N ALA A 178 20.81 -11.29 7.76
CA ALA A 178 20.78 -12.74 7.59
C ALA A 178 19.43 -13.23 7.01
N TYR A 179 18.32 -12.62 7.42
CA TYR A 179 17.01 -12.96 6.88
C TYR A 179 16.87 -12.57 5.40
N ALA A 180 17.30 -11.37 5.04
CA ALA A 180 17.28 -10.89 3.66
C ALA A 180 18.23 -11.66 2.74
N ASN A 181 19.41 -12.06 3.23
CA ASN A 181 20.36 -12.89 2.49
C ASN A 181 19.82 -14.31 2.18
N ASN A 182 18.77 -14.75 2.87
CA ASN A 182 18.08 -16.01 2.57
C ASN A 182 17.00 -15.87 1.48
N TYR A 183 16.81 -14.67 0.92
CA TYR A 183 15.88 -14.47 -0.19
C TYR A 183 16.35 -15.16 -1.46
N ASN A 184 15.38 -15.73 -2.16
CA ASN A 184 15.50 -16.35 -3.47
C ASN A 184 14.19 -16.17 -4.24
N ASP A 185 14.17 -16.64 -5.48
CA ASP A 185 13.03 -16.51 -6.41
C ASP A 185 11.70 -17.04 -5.85
N HIS A 186 11.73 -18.00 -4.92
CA HIS A 186 10.53 -18.65 -4.40
C HIS A 186 9.96 -17.96 -3.16
N ASN A 187 10.80 -17.32 -2.34
CA ASN A 187 10.37 -16.81 -1.03
C ASN A 187 10.34 -15.29 -0.94
N ILE A 188 10.95 -14.55 -1.88
CA ILE A 188 11.03 -13.09 -1.79
C ILE A 188 9.65 -12.41 -1.76
N LEU A 189 8.70 -12.92 -2.53
CA LEU A 189 7.32 -12.42 -2.56
C LEU A 189 6.50 -12.77 -1.31
N GLN A 190 6.98 -13.72 -0.52
CA GLN A 190 6.36 -14.12 0.74
C GLN A 190 6.98 -13.40 1.94
N SER A 191 8.02 -12.59 1.72
CA SER A 191 8.65 -11.83 2.77
C SER A 191 7.95 -10.49 3.00
N GLY A 192 7.76 -10.12 4.27
CA GLY A 192 7.25 -8.80 4.64
C GLY A 192 8.34 -7.74 4.83
N LEU A 193 9.61 -8.13 4.96
CA LEU A 193 10.73 -7.19 5.12
C LEU A 193 11.13 -6.65 3.73
N SER A 194 11.15 -5.33 3.61
CA SER A 194 11.33 -4.59 2.34
C SER A 194 12.72 -3.95 2.21
N MET A 195 13.04 -3.48 1.01
CA MET A 195 14.26 -2.69 0.79
C MET A 195 14.20 -1.35 1.52
N GLU A 196 13.00 -0.79 1.71
CA GLU A 196 12.78 0.41 2.52
C GLU A 196 13.23 0.19 3.98
N ASP A 197 12.84 -0.93 4.59
CA ASP A 197 13.20 -1.26 5.98
C ASP A 197 14.72 -1.33 6.16
N LEU A 198 15.42 -2.02 5.24
CA LEU A 198 16.87 -2.14 5.24
C LEU A 198 17.56 -0.78 4.97
N GLY A 199 17.03 0.00 4.01
CA GLY A 199 17.59 1.31 3.67
C GLY A 199 17.53 2.30 4.83
N ILE A 200 16.41 2.38 5.54
CA ILE A 200 16.30 3.27 6.71
C ILE A 200 17.18 2.78 7.86
N LEU A 201 17.25 1.46 8.11
CA LEU A 201 18.19 0.93 9.10
C LEU A 201 19.64 1.32 8.78
N LEU A 202 20.05 1.19 7.52
CA LEU A 202 21.38 1.59 7.06
C LEU A 202 21.66 3.07 7.36
N VAL A 203 20.71 3.97 7.09
CA VAL A 203 20.87 5.41 7.40
C VAL A 203 21.05 5.63 8.91
N GLN A 204 20.28 4.93 9.75
CA GLN A 204 20.45 5.00 11.21
C GLN A 204 21.85 4.53 11.62
N LEU A 205 22.34 3.43 11.07
CA LEU A 205 23.69 2.91 11.37
C LEU A 205 24.79 3.92 11.01
N VAL A 206 24.67 4.58 9.86
CA VAL A 206 25.61 5.65 9.48
C VAL A 206 25.54 6.83 10.45
N ALA A 207 24.34 7.23 10.90
CA ALA A 207 24.17 8.28 11.90
C ALA A 207 24.83 7.92 13.25
N HIS A 208 24.77 6.66 13.65
CA HIS A 208 25.45 6.11 14.84
C HIS A 208 26.93 5.79 14.64
N ARG A 209 27.49 6.04 13.45
CA ARG A 209 28.88 5.74 13.05
C ARG A 209 29.23 4.25 13.04
N GLU A 210 28.22 3.39 12.88
CA GLU A 210 28.34 1.93 12.80
C GLU A 210 28.61 1.45 11.36
N LEU A 211 29.67 1.97 10.74
CA LEU A 211 29.96 1.74 9.31
C LEU A 211 30.20 0.26 8.95
N GLY A 212 30.63 -0.56 9.91
CA GLY A 212 30.75 -2.01 9.72
C GLY A 212 29.39 -2.67 9.50
N LEU A 213 28.44 -2.38 10.38
CA LEU A 213 27.06 -2.86 10.27
C LEU A 213 26.35 -2.26 9.05
N ALA A 214 26.58 -0.98 8.74
CA ALA A 214 25.99 -0.33 7.58
C ALA A 214 26.38 -1.03 6.26
N ARG A 215 27.64 -1.47 6.12
CA ARG A 215 28.10 -2.25 4.97
C ARG A 215 27.45 -3.64 4.89
N GLU A 216 27.26 -4.30 6.03
CA GLU A 216 26.55 -5.59 6.07
C GLU A 216 25.10 -5.45 5.61
N VAL A 217 24.39 -4.44 6.13
CA VAL A 217 23.01 -4.16 5.72
C VAL A 217 22.95 -3.76 4.25
N ASN A 218 23.91 -2.97 3.75
CA ASN A 218 23.97 -2.62 2.32
C ASN A 218 24.15 -3.85 1.43
N ALA A 219 24.99 -4.81 1.81
CA ALA A 219 25.15 -6.06 1.05
C ALA A 219 23.85 -6.87 0.99
N ALA A 220 23.10 -6.92 2.10
CA ALA A 220 21.78 -7.58 2.14
C ALA A 220 20.72 -6.84 1.30
N LEU A 221 20.78 -5.50 1.29
CA LEU A 221 19.94 -4.64 0.46
C LEU A 221 20.21 -4.87 -1.04
N GLU A 222 21.47 -4.92 -1.44
CA GLU A 222 21.89 -5.23 -2.82
C GLU A 222 21.50 -6.66 -3.23
N HIS A 223 21.64 -7.64 -2.33
CA HIS A 223 21.16 -9.00 -2.57
C HIS A 223 19.64 -9.02 -2.82
N THR A 224 18.88 -8.32 -1.98
CA THR A 224 17.41 -8.23 -2.12
C THR A 224 17.00 -7.60 -3.44
N GLU A 225 17.64 -6.49 -3.83
CA GLU A 225 17.43 -5.84 -5.13
C GLU A 225 17.71 -6.81 -6.28
N ASN A 226 18.86 -7.48 -6.24
CA ASN A 226 19.23 -8.44 -7.28
C ASN A 226 18.15 -9.53 -7.42
N VAL A 227 17.71 -10.14 -6.32
CA VAL A 227 16.66 -11.17 -6.39
C VAL A 227 15.34 -10.60 -6.94
N LEU A 228 14.94 -9.39 -6.55
CA LEU A 228 13.74 -8.74 -7.12
C LEU A 228 13.88 -8.48 -8.63
N ASP A 229 15.03 -7.98 -9.07
CA ASP A 229 15.34 -7.72 -10.49
C ASP A 229 15.35 -9.02 -11.32
N HIS A 230 15.77 -10.16 -10.76
CA HIS A 230 15.66 -11.46 -11.45
C HIS A 230 14.19 -11.90 -11.60
N ASN A 231 13.30 -11.49 -10.69
CA ASN A 231 11.86 -11.83 -10.69
C ASN A 231 10.97 -10.76 -11.36
N PHE A 232 11.58 -9.83 -12.11
CA PHE A 232 10.96 -8.63 -12.72
C PHE A 232 9.85 -8.91 -13.74
N THR A 233 9.60 -10.16 -14.11
CA THR A 233 8.49 -10.53 -15.02
C THR A 233 7.11 -10.48 -14.36
N THR A 234 7.03 -10.40 -13.04
CA THR A 234 5.75 -10.29 -12.31
C THR A 234 5.35 -8.82 -12.11
N TYR A 235 4.06 -8.52 -12.31
CA TYR A 235 3.54 -7.14 -12.28
C TYR A 235 3.74 -6.46 -10.91
N ASP A 236 3.54 -7.19 -9.82
CA ASP A 236 3.64 -6.66 -8.46
C ASP A 236 5.09 -6.31 -8.08
N VAL A 237 6.07 -7.12 -8.47
CA VAL A 237 7.50 -6.89 -8.18
C VAL A 237 8.00 -5.57 -8.75
N ARG A 238 7.57 -5.21 -9.96
CA ARG A 238 7.98 -3.94 -10.59
C ARG A 238 7.57 -2.73 -9.77
N THR A 239 6.37 -2.78 -9.20
CA THR A 239 5.87 -1.65 -8.42
C THR A 239 6.62 -1.52 -7.10
N HIS A 240 6.97 -2.65 -6.48
CA HIS A 240 7.80 -2.65 -5.27
C HIS A 240 9.20 -2.09 -5.55
N ILE A 241 9.86 -2.50 -6.63
CA ILE A 241 11.20 -2.00 -6.99
C ILE A 241 11.19 -0.47 -7.17
N VAL A 242 10.17 0.08 -7.84
CA VAL A 242 10.08 1.54 -8.07
C VAL A 242 9.76 2.28 -6.77
N ALA A 243 8.84 1.78 -5.95
CA ALA A 243 8.48 2.42 -4.67
C ALA A 243 9.65 2.42 -3.69
N ASP A 244 10.43 1.35 -3.65
CA ASP A 244 11.55 1.19 -2.72
C ASP A 244 12.86 1.81 -3.26
N ALA A 245 12.87 2.32 -4.50
CA ALA A 245 14.06 2.92 -5.10
C ALA A 245 14.52 4.19 -4.38
N TYR A 246 13.58 5.00 -3.86
CA TYR A 246 13.91 6.25 -3.16
C TYR A 246 14.68 6.00 -1.85
N PRO A 247 14.18 5.21 -0.88
CA PRO A 247 14.90 4.94 0.36
C PRO A 247 16.23 4.23 0.11
N ARG A 248 16.29 3.32 -0.86
CA ARG A 248 17.54 2.63 -1.23
C ARG A 248 18.61 3.61 -1.73
N ARG A 249 18.28 4.47 -2.71
CA ARG A 249 19.25 5.41 -3.29
C ARG A 249 19.71 6.45 -2.27
N PHE A 250 18.81 6.88 -1.39
CA PHE A 250 19.18 7.75 -0.27
C PHE A 250 20.16 7.06 0.69
N ALA A 251 19.85 5.83 1.10
CA ALA A 251 20.71 5.03 1.97
C ALA A 251 22.12 4.81 1.38
N GLN A 252 22.21 4.44 0.10
CA GLN A 252 23.49 4.24 -0.59
C GLN A 252 24.32 5.53 -0.67
N ALA A 253 23.69 6.67 -0.96
CA ALA A 253 24.38 7.96 -0.98
C ALA A 253 24.89 8.35 0.42
N VAL A 254 24.09 8.09 1.46
CA VAL A 254 24.46 8.34 2.87
C VAL A 254 25.63 7.44 3.29
N LEU A 255 25.63 6.15 2.91
CA LEU A 255 26.76 5.25 3.16
C LEU A 255 28.02 5.74 2.43
N GLY A 256 27.91 6.09 1.15
CA GLY A 256 29.02 6.62 0.37
C GLY A 256 29.66 7.85 1.01
N TRP A 257 28.85 8.75 1.58
CA TRP A 257 29.34 9.85 2.39
C TRP A 257 29.97 9.40 3.72
N GLY A 258 29.33 8.46 4.43
CA GLY A 258 29.86 7.92 5.69
C GLY A 258 31.23 7.24 5.52
N GLU A 259 31.47 6.62 4.38
CA GLU A 259 32.76 6.01 4.02
C GLU A 259 33.79 7.05 3.55
N HIS A 260 33.35 8.08 2.84
CA HIS A 260 34.20 9.12 2.27
C HIS A 260 33.55 10.50 2.44
N ASP A 261 33.76 11.15 3.58
CA ASP A 261 33.21 12.49 3.87
C ASP A 261 33.89 13.55 2.98
N THR A 262 33.32 13.79 1.80
CA THR A 262 33.82 14.74 0.81
C THR A 262 32.69 15.63 0.32
N ALA A 263 33.04 16.77 -0.28
CA ALA A 263 32.05 17.65 -0.90
C ALA A 263 31.23 16.96 -1.99
N ASN A 264 31.83 15.99 -2.71
CA ASN A 264 31.17 15.26 -3.79
C ASN A 264 30.13 14.27 -3.26
N THR A 265 30.49 13.41 -2.31
CA THR A 265 29.56 12.44 -1.69
C THR A 265 28.44 13.16 -0.92
N ALA A 266 28.75 14.28 -0.25
CA ALA A 266 27.72 15.12 0.37
C ALA A 266 26.77 15.76 -0.68
N ALA A 267 27.30 16.10 -1.88
CA ALA A 267 26.46 16.58 -2.97
C ALA A 267 25.57 15.48 -3.54
N GLU A 268 26.03 14.24 -3.60
CA GLU A 268 25.20 13.09 -4.00
C GLU A 268 23.98 12.90 -3.08
N VAL A 269 24.17 12.98 -1.77
CA VAL A 269 23.05 12.92 -0.81
C VAL A 269 22.04 14.04 -1.07
N ARG A 270 22.52 15.29 -1.22
CA ARG A 270 21.65 16.45 -1.52
C ARG A 270 20.93 16.31 -2.85
N ASN A 271 21.58 15.74 -3.86
CA ASN A 271 20.97 15.48 -5.17
C ASN A 271 19.85 14.45 -5.06
N VAL A 272 20.03 13.39 -4.27
CA VAL A 272 18.95 12.41 -4.02
C VAL A 272 17.76 13.07 -3.31
N ILE A 273 17.99 13.88 -2.27
CA ILE A 273 16.92 14.63 -1.59
C ILE A 273 16.21 15.57 -2.57
N HIS A 274 16.96 16.24 -3.43
CA HIS A 274 16.41 17.12 -4.47
C HIS A 274 15.58 16.36 -5.50
N ASP A 275 16.04 15.18 -5.93
CA ASP A 275 15.32 14.32 -6.88
C ASP A 275 14.00 13.82 -6.27
N VAL A 276 13.99 13.42 -5.00
CA VAL A 276 12.75 13.05 -4.26
C VAL A 276 11.77 14.23 -4.22
N ARG A 277 12.24 15.44 -3.92
CA ARG A 277 11.40 16.64 -3.97
C ARG A 277 10.86 16.92 -5.36
N THR A 278 11.70 16.75 -6.38
CA THR A 278 11.35 17.04 -7.78
C THR A 278 10.23 16.15 -8.30
N VAL A 279 10.10 14.91 -7.79
CA VAL A 279 8.99 14.00 -8.12
C VAL A 279 7.72 14.24 -7.30
N GLY A 280 7.69 15.29 -6.47
CA GLY A 280 6.52 15.73 -5.70
C GLY A 280 6.35 15.06 -4.34
N MET A 281 7.42 14.47 -3.79
CA MET A 281 7.44 13.88 -2.45
C MET A 281 8.06 14.85 -1.45
N ASP A 282 7.44 16.02 -1.27
CA ASP A 282 7.98 17.09 -0.41
C ASP A 282 8.22 16.60 1.03
N ASP A 283 7.23 15.90 1.60
CA ASP A 283 7.28 15.39 2.98
C ASP A 283 8.41 14.38 3.18
N LEU A 284 8.57 13.43 2.25
CA LEU A 284 9.69 12.48 2.29
C LEU A 284 11.03 13.20 2.12
N SER A 285 11.11 14.23 1.27
CA SER A 285 12.33 15.04 1.11
C SER A 285 12.70 15.77 2.41
N ASN A 286 11.69 16.27 3.14
CA ASN A 286 11.89 16.93 4.42
C ASN A 286 12.34 15.94 5.49
N TYR A 287 11.75 14.74 5.51
CA TYR A 287 12.19 13.65 6.37
C TYR A 287 13.63 13.23 6.08
N TYR A 288 14.01 13.03 4.81
CA TYR A 288 15.38 12.70 4.43
C TYR A 288 16.37 13.81 4.75
N GLN A 289 15.96 15.08 4.61
CA GLN A 289 16.77 16.20 5.07
C GLN A 289 17.02 16.13 6.58
N SER A 290 15.99 15.85 7.39
CA SER A 290 16.13 15.69 8.84
C SER A 290 17.03 14.52 9.23
N LEU A 291 16.90 13.37 8.54
CA LEU A 291 17.80 12.24 8.71
C LEU A 291 19.24 12.60 8.33
N TRP A 292 19.42 13.31 7.23
CA TRP A 292 20.73 13.74 6.77
C TRP A 292 21.39 14.71 7.75
N ASP A 293 20.66 15.70 8.27
CA ASP A 293 21.15 16.61 9.31
C ASP A 293 21.61 15.83 10.56
N THR A 294 20.88 14.77 10.93
CA THR A 294 21.23 13.86 12.03
C THR A 294 22.48 13.04 11.73
N VAL A 295 22.63 12.55 10.49
CA VAL A 295 23.83 11.83 10.04
C VAL A 295 25.06 12.75 10.09
N GLN A 296 24.92 14.00 9.69
CA GLN A 296 25.99 14.99 9.73
C GLN A 296 26.40 15.30 11.17
N SER A 297 25.44 15.54 12.07
CA SER A 297 25.74 15.78 13.49
C SER A 297 26.31 14.55 14.20
N GLY A 298 25.94 13.35 13.73
CA GLY A 298 26.17 12.09 14.42
C GLY A 298 25.26 11.92 15.63
N ILE A 299 25.12 10.67 16.07
CA ILE A 299 24.44 10.30 17.32
C ILE A 299 25.50 9.76 18.28
N THR A 300 25.41 10.17 19.55
CA THR A 300 26.34 9.67 20.57
C THR A 300 26.00 8.22 20.86
N GLY A 301 26.84 7.29 20.39
CA GLY A 301 26.73 5.88 20.70
C GLY A 301 26.72 5.64 22.20
N TRP A 302 25.90 4.70 22.64
CA TRP A 302 25.87 4.23 24.02
C TRP A 302 25.73 2.71 24.05
N HIS A 303 26.11 2.12 25.17
CA HIS A 303 26.18 0.68 25.33
C HIS A 303 25.17 0.17 26.35
N ASN A 304 24.44 -0.88 25.98
CA ASN A 304 23.59 -1.66 26.86
C ASN A 304 24.17 -3.08 27.02
N ALA A 305 25.21 -3.21 27.84
CA ALA A 305 25.84 -4.50 28.12
C ALA A 305 24.88 -5.54 28.77
N GLY A 306 23.72 -5.10 29.27
CA GLY A 306 22.69 -5.97 29.85
C GLY A 306 21.64 -6.44 28.85
N LEU A 307 21.74 -6.09 27.56
CA LEU A 307 20.75 -6.46 26.55
C LEU A 307 20.57 -7.97 26.50
N GLN A 308 19.34 -8.43 26.74
CA GLN A 308 19.04 -9.86 26.69
C GLN A 308 18.86 -10.29 25.24
N LEU A 309 19.66 -11.27 24.81
CA LEU A 309 19.53 -11.86 23.48
C LEU A 309 18.50 -12.99 23.52
N PRO A 310 17.36 -12.89 22.81
CA PRO A 310 16.49 -14.04 22.64
C PRO A 310 17.28 -15.18 21.95
N ALA A 311 17.30 -16.37 22.57
CA ALA A 311 18.07 -17.52 22.13
C ALA A 311 17.54 -18.22 20.86
N VAL A 312 16.56 -17.64 20.18
CA VAL A 312 15.81 -18.32 19.11
C VAL A 312 16.21 -17.76 17.75
N HIS A 313 16.64 -18.66 16.86
CA HIS A 313 16.97 -18.34 15.48
C HIS A 313 15.69 -18.22 14.62
N PRO A 314 15.62 -17.25 13.70
CA PRO A 314 14.49 -17.14 12.78
C PRO A 314 14.47 -18.35 11.85
N GLN A 315 13.37 -19.10 11.87
CA GLN A 315 13.12 -20.20 10.94
C GLN A 315 11.97 -19.82 10.00
N GLN A 316 12.21 -19.90 8.69
CA GLN A 316 11.18 -19.70 7.68
C GLN A 316 10.10 -20.78 7.81
N LEU A 317 8.83 -20.36 7.84
CA LEU A 317 7.69 -21.26 7.76
C LEU A 317 7.57 -21.83 6.35
N THR A 318 7.11 -23.08 6.22
CA THR A 318 6.87 -23.70 4.91
C THR A 318 5.71 -23.03 4.15
N SER A 319 4.73 -22.50 4.88
CA SER A 319 3.62 -21.74 4.30
C SER A 319 3.10 -20.67 5.26
N TRP A 320 3.03 -19.43 4.80
CA TRP A 320 2.50 -18.32 5.59
C TRP A 320 0.97 -18.25 5.47
N ALA A 321 0.28 -18.45 6.60
CA ALA A 321 -1.18 -18.42 6.68
C ALA A 321 -1.64 -18.27 8.14
N PHE A 322 -2.88 -17.79 8.33
CA PHE A 322 -3.51 -17.73 9.65
C PHE A 322 -3.90 -19.14 10.12
N THR A 323 -3.01 -19.79 10.86
CA THR A 323 -3.23 -21.10 11.49
C THR A 323 -2.68 -21.10 12.91
N GLY A 324 -3.25 -21.92 13.79
CA GLY A 324 -2.76 -22.07 15.16
C GLY A 324 -1.27 -22.44 15.22
N THR A 325 -0.83 -23.36 14.35
CA THR A 325 0.57 -23.81 14.26
C THR A 325 1.52 -22.69 13.82
N ASN A 326 1.14 -21.88 12.83
CA ASN A 326 1.99 -20.76 12.41
C ASN A 326 2.07 -19.70 13.51
N LEU A 327 0.96 -19.38 14.17
CA LEU A 327 0.96 -18.39 15.25
C LEU A 327 1.70 -18.90 16.50
N HIS A 328 1.66 -20.20 16.77
CA HIS A 328 2.52 -20.84 17.77
C HIS A 328 4.00 -20.60 17.47
N HIS A 329 4.42 -20.87 16.23
CA HIS A 329 5.80 -20.68 15.80
C HIS A 329 6.26 -19.23 15.88
N ILE A 330 5.41 -18.27 15.47
CA ILE A 330 5.72 -16.85 15.63
C ILE A 330 5.83 -16.50 17.11
N ARG A 331 4.87 -16.90 17.94
CA ARG A 331 4.91 -16.64 19.39
C ARG A 331 6.20 -17.18 20.03
N THR A 332 6.59 -18.41 19.72
CA THR A 332 7.81 -19.02 20.28
C THR A 332 9.08 -18.36 19.76
N MET A 333 9.11 -17.96 18.48
CA MET A 333 10.20 -17.17 17.90
C MET A 333 10.38 -15.82 18.60
N LEU A 334 9.27 -15.15 18.91
CA LEU A 334 9.24 -13.92 19.69
C LEU A 334 9.49 -14.17 21.20
N GLY A 335 9.73 -15.42 21.63
CA GLY A 335 9.94 -15.74 23.05
C GLY A 335 8.77 -15.38 23.97
N LEU A 336 7.56 -15.23 23.42
CA LEU A 336 6.37 -14.83 24.15
C LEU A 336 5.75 -16.06 24.83
N SER A 337 5.30 -15.91 26.09
CA SER A 337 4.53 -16.95 26.76
C SER A 337 3.10 -17.03 26.20
N LEU A 338 2.39 -18.13 26.46
CA LEU A 338 0.96 -18.20 26.16
C LEU A 338 0.16 -17.11 26.89
N ALA A 339 0.61 -16.74 28.09
CA ALA A 339 0.01 -15.63 28.81
C ALA A 339 0.24 -14.32 28.06
N ASP A 340 1.35 -14.08 27.38
CA ASP A 340 1.61 -12.79 26.71
C ASP A 340 0.71 -12.53 25.50
N VAL A 341 0.03 -13.56 24.99
CA VAL A 341 -0.85 -13.45 23.80
C VAL A 341 -2.31 -13.78 24.08
N ALA A 342 -2.64 -14.33 25.25
CA ALA A 342 -4.02 -14.59 25.65
C ALA A 342 -4.71 -13.29 26.08
N VAL A 343 -5.41 -12.61 25.17
CA VAL A 343 -5.90 -11.23 25.38
C VAL A 343 -7.08 -11.20 26.37
N ASP A 344 -8.24 -11.70 25.96
CA ASP A 344 -9.48 -11.76 26.74
C ASP A 344 -9.99 -13.19 26.91
N TRP A 345 -9.15 -14.19 26.63
CA TRP A 345 -9.39 -15.61 26.88
C TRP A 345 -8.32 -16.23 27.78
N THR A 346 -8.54 -17.49 28.17
CA THR A 346 -7.63 -18.22 29.07
C THR A 346 -6.41 -18.76 28.34
N VAL A 347 -5.28 -18.92 29.06
CA VAL A 347 -4.06 -19.58 28.56
C VAL A 347 -4.35 -20.96 27.96
N ALA A 348 -5.27 -21.73 28.56
CA ALA A 348 -5.69 -23.03 28.05
C ALA A 348 -6.38 -22.92 26.68
N THR A 349 -7.19 -21.88 26.45
CA THR A 349 -7.84 -21.62 25.16
C THR A 349 -6.80 -21.25 24.10
N GLN A 350 -5.80 -20.43 24.45
CA GLN A 350 -4.69 -20.12 23.54
C GLN A 350 -3.94 -21.38 23.13
N SER A 351 -3.56 -22.21 24.10
CA SER A 351 -2.85 -23.47 23.85
C SER A 351 -3.66 -24.38 22.93
N ARG A 352 -4.95 -24.59 23.21
CA ARG A 352 -5.82 -25.41 22.36
C ARG A 352 -5.93 -24.86 20.93
N PHE A 353 -5.96 -23.54 20.76
CA PHE A 353 -6.02 -22.91 19.43
C PHE A 353 -4.71 -23.15 18.67
N GLU A 354 -3.56 -22.93 19.31
CA GLU A 354 -2.23 -23.15 18.73
C GLU A 354 -2.01 -24.62 18.29
N HIS A 355 -2.64 -25.57 18.98
CA HIS A 355 -2.62 -27.01 18.62
C HIS A 355 -3.77 -27.44 17.71
N GLY A 356 -4.58 -26.51 17.17
CA GLY A 356 -5.70 -26.82 16.27
C GLY A 356 -6.89 -27.55 16.92
N GLN A 357 -6.94 -27.60 18.24
CA GLN A 357 -8.00 -28.26 19.03
C GLN A 357 -9.23 -27.36 19.26
N THR A 358 -9.14 -26.08 18.90
CA THR A 358 -10.25 -25.13 18.89
C THR A 358 -10.01 -24.04 17.84
N GLN A 359 -11.02 -23.22 17.57
CA GLN A 359 -10.93 -22.04 16.70
C GLN A 359 -11.20 -20.79 17.52
N LEU A 360 -10.40 -19.74 17.32
CA LEU A 360 -10.74 -18.42 17.83
C LEU A 360 -11.85 -17.79 16.98
N GLY A 361 -12.66 -16.96 17.64
CA GLY A 361 -13.56 -16.05 16.96
C GLY A 361 -12.78 -15.01 16.15
N PHE A 362 -13.46 -14.32 15.25
CA PHE A 362 -12.88 -13.34 14.34
C PHE A 362 -12.34 -12.13 15.10
N ILE A 363 -13.10 -11.60 16.06
CA ILE A 363 -12.66 -10.49 16.90
C ILE A 363 -11.51 -10.93 17.80
N ALA A 364 -11.60 -12.11 18.41
CA ALA A 364 -10.50 -12.68 19.19
C ALA A 364 -9.22 -12.85 18.35
N SER A 365 -9.37 -13.27 17.09
CA SER A 365 -8.26 -13.42 16.16
C SER A 365 -7.60 -12.08 15.82
N LEU A 366 -8.40 -11.02 15.61
CA LEU A 366 -7.88 -9.67 15.41
C LEU A 366 -7.09 -9.16 16.61
N LYS A 367 -7.58 -9.40 17.83
CA LYS A 367 -6.87 -9.07 19.07
C LYS A 367 -5.55 -9.86 19.19
N LEU A 368 -5.54 -11.14 18.82
CA LEU A 368 -4.33 -11.97 18.82
C LEU A 368 -3.29 -11.42 17.83
N LEU A 369 -3.72 -11.02 16.62
CA LEU A 369 -2.81 -10.44 15.63
C LEU A 369 -2.19 -9.13 16.13
N ASN A 370 -2.96 -8.27 16.80
CA ASN A 370 -2.43 -7.07 17.45
C ASN A 370 -1.44 -7.40 18.57
N ALA A 371 -1.72 -8.42 19.39
CA ALA A 371 -0.81 -8.85 20.45
C ALA A 371 0.53 -9.40 19.89
N LEU A 372 0.49 -9.98 18.69
CA LEU A 372 1.65 -10.50 17.96
C LEU A 372 2.27 -9.49 16.97
N LEU A 373 1.73 -8.27 16.87
CA LEU A 373 2.16 -7.25 15.91
C LEU A 373 2.16 -7.75 14.45
N LEU A 374 1.10 -8.47 14.06
CA LEU A 374 0.91 -9.03 12.73
C LEU A 374 -0.18 -8.26 11.96
N ASP A 375 0.00 -8.17 10.64
CA ASP A 375 -0.99 -7.55 9.76
C ASP A 375 -2.26 -8.42 9.68
N ALA A 376 -3.41 -7.79 9.91
CA ALA A 376 -4.72 -8.42 9.82
C ALA A 376 -5.06 -8.96 8.42
N LYS A 377 -4.35 -8.53 7.37
CA LYS A 377 -4.40 -9.11 6.02
C LYS A 377 -4.18 -10.62 6.00
N ILE A 378 -3.48 -11.20 6.97
CA ILE A 378 -3.29 -12.66 7.07
C ILE A 378 -4.62 -13.43 7.21
N LEU A 379 -5.66 -12.81 7.78
CA LEU A 379 -7.00 -13.40 7.86
C LEU A 379 -7.64 -13.59 6.49
N PHE A 380 -7.17 -12.84 5.49
CA PHE A 380 -7.63 -12.94 4.12
C PHE A 380 -7.04 -14.15 3.41
N GLY A 381 -5.81 -14.57 3.73
CA GLY A 381 -5.13 -15.63 2.98
C GLY A 381 -5.14 -15.32 1.47
N THR A 382 -5.54 -16.28 0.64
CA THR A 382 -5.73 -16.11 -0.82
C THR A 382 -7.03 -15.40 -1.20
N MET A 383 -7.75 -14.75 -0.26
CA MET A 383 -8.89 -13.87 -0.60
C MET A 383 -8.49 -12.63 -1.41
N ASP A 384 -7.24 -12.54 -1.85
CA ASP A 384 -6.78 -11.66 -2.94
C ASP A 384 -7.38 -12.11 -4.29
N TRP A 385 -8.71 -12.19 -4.34
CA TRP A 385 -9.49 -12.44 -5.54
C TRP A 385 -9.54 -11.15 -6.38
N SER A 386 -8.37 -10.59 -6.63
CA SER A 386 -8.14 -9.73 -7.77
C SER A 386 -8.37 -10.62 -8.99
N PRO A 387 -9.44 -10.39 -9.79
CA PRO A 387 -9.72 -11.21 -10.96
C PRO A 387 -8.51 -11.31 -11.92
N GLU A 388 -7.59 -10.34 -11.85
CA GLU A 388 -6.28 -10.30 -12.49
C GLU A 388 -5.37 -11.51 -12.21
N ASN A 389 -5.25 -11.91 -10.95
CA ASN A 389 -4.32 -12.96 -10.53
C ASN A 389 -4.84 -14.32 -11.00
N ALA A 390 -6.14 -14.57 -10.81
CA ALA A 390 -6.83 -15.75 -11.32
C ALA A 390 -6.73 -15.82 -12.85
N PHE A 391 -6.99 -14.70 -13.54
CA PHE A 391 -6.86 -14.62 -14.98
C PHE A 391 -5.44 -14.90 -15.49
N SER A 392 -4.42 -14.34 -14.84
CA SER A 392 -3.01 -14.56 -15.20
C SER A 392 -2.60 -16.03 -15.03
N GLU A 393 -3.06 -16.68 -13.96
CA GLU A 393 -2.81 -18.11 -13.75
C GLU A 393 -3.60 -18.98 -14.74
N HIS A 394 -4.83 -18.60 -15.08
CA HIS A 394 -5.59 -19.25 -16.14
C HIS A 394 -4.93 -19.11 -17.51
N ILE A 395 -4.35 -17.95 -17.85
CA ILE A 395 -3.54 -17.81 -19.06
C ILE A 395 -2.36 -18.79 -19.04
N ARG A 396 -1.67 -18.96 -17.91
CA ARG A 396 -0.54 -19.89 -17.80
C ARG A 396 -0.95 -21.36 -17.95
N THR A 397 -2.09 -21.73 -17.40
CA THR A 397 -2.55 -23.13 -17.29
C THR A 397 -3.45 -23.57 -18.45
N THR A 398 -3.98 -22.64 -19.25
CA THR A 398 -4.85 -22.96 -20.39
C THR A 398 -4.07 -23.67 -21.52
N PRO A 399 -4.47 -24.90 -21.93
CA PRO A 399 -3.70 -25.74 -22.86
C PRO A 399 -3.91 -25.36 -24.34
N VAL A 400 -3.83 -24.08 -24.67
CA VAL A 400 -3.96 -23.56 -26.05
C VAL A 400 -2.57 -23.16 -26.58
N LYS A 401 -2.22 -23.61 -27.79
CA LYS A 401 -0.86 -23.39 -28.35
C LYS A 401 -0.64 -21.93 -28.75
N ASP A 402 -1.59 -21.30 -29.43
CA ASP A 402 -1.48 -19.89 -29.80
C ASP A 402 -1.62 -18.99 -28.56
N PRO A 403 -0.62 -18.17 -28.22
CA PRO A 403 -0.67 -17.32 -27.03
C PRO A 403 -1.85 -16.34 -27.02
N LYS A 404 -2.30 -15.86 -28.20
CA LYS A 404 -3.38 -14.87 -28.30
C LYS A 404 -4.74 -15.53 -28.06
N GLU A 405 -5.00 -16.66 -28.71
CA GLU A 405 -6.17 -17.50 -28.46
C GLU A 405 -6.23 -17.96 -26.99
N ARG A 406 -5.08 -18.29 -26.39
CA ARG A 406 -4.99 -18.66 -24.97
C ARG A 406 -5.52 -17.58 -24.05
N VAL A 407 -5.20 -16.30 -24.31
CA VAL A 407 -5.71 -15.16 -23.53
C VAL A 407 -7.23 -15.06 -23.63
N LEU A 408 -7.80 -15.22 -24.84
CA LEU A 408 -9.24 -15.13 -25.07
C LEU A 408 -10.02 -16.28 -24.40
N VAL A 409 -9.49 -17.51 -24.47
CA VAL A 409 -10.08 -18.68 -23.81
C VAL A 409 -10.01 -18.53 -22.29
N ALA A 410 -8.87 -18.10 -21.75
CA ALA A 410 -8.73 -17.82 -20.32
C ALA A 410 -9.72 -16.74 -19.85
N LEU A 411 -9.97 -15.70 -20.66
CA LEU A 411 -10.91 -14.63 -20.34
C LEU A 411 -12.34 -15.19 -20.24
N GLN A 412 -12.75 -16.01 -21.22
CA GLN A 412 -14.09 -16.62 -21.21
C GLN A 412 -14.29 -17.52 -19.99
N ASN A 413 -13.29 -18.33 -19.64
CA ASN A 413 -13.34 -19.20 -18.47
C ASN A 413 -13.46 -18.41 -17.18
N GLU A 414 -12.68 -17.32 -17.03
CA GLU A 414 -12.73 -16.48 -15.83
C GLU A 414 -14.07 -15.74 -15.71
N LEU A 415 -14.58 -15.19 -16.81
CA LEU A 415 -15.90 -14.53 -16.83
C LEU A 415 -17.05 -15.49 -16.46
N ALA A 416 -16.94 -16.78 -16.82
CA ALA A 416 -17.90 -17.81 -16.43
C ALA A 416 -17.76 -18.22 -14.95
N ALA A 417 -16.57 -18.09 -14.37
CA ALA A 417 -16.30 -18.40 -12.96
C ALA A 417 -16.69 -17.26 -12.00
N LEU A 418 -16.86 -16.02 -12.49
CA LEU A 418 -17.24 -14.88 -11.67
C LEU A 418 -18.61 -15.09 -10.98
N PRO A 419 -18.73 -14.76 -9.68
CA PRO A 419 -20.02 -14.77 -8.99
C PRO A 419 -21.02 -13.80 -9.65
N PRO A 420 -22.24 -14.24 -10.00
CA PRO A 420 -23.22 -13.39 -10.67
C PRO A 420 -23.88 -12.35 -9.74
N LYS A 421 -23.65 -12.45 -8.42
CA LYS A 421 -24.14 -11.51 -7.42
C LYS A 421 -23.01 -11.08 -6.48
N PRO A 422 -22.97 -9.81 -6.06
CA PRO A 422 -23.81 -8.69 -6.51
C PRO A 422 -23.61 -8.34 -8.01
N ARG A 423 -24.70 -8.08 -8.75
CA ARG A 423 -24.65 -7.88 -10.22
C ARG A 423 -23.77 -6.71 -10.61
N ASN A 424 -23.84 -5.61 -9.87
CA ASN A 424 -23.01 -4.43 -10.08
C ASN A 424 -21.51 -4.77 -10.03
N LEU A 425 -21.09 -5.59 -9.06
CA LEU A 425 -19.69 -6.02 -8.95
C LEU A 425 -19.27 -6.98 -10.05
N TYR A 426 -20.14 -7.90 -10.46
CA TYR A 426 -19.91 -8.75 -11.62
C TYR A 426 -19.57 -7.90 -12.86
N LEU A 427 -20.35 -6.84 -13.10
CA LEU A 427 -20.17 -5.95 -14.24
C LEU A 427 -18.88 -5.12 -14.15
N ILE A 428 -18.47 -4.67 -12.95
CA ILE A 428 -17.17 -4.00 -12.76
C ILE A 428 -16.02 -4.97 -13.05
N LYS A 429 -16.06 -6.18 -12.50
CA LYS A 429 -15.02 -7.21 -12.72
C LYS A 429 -14.94 -7.65 -14.19
N TYR A 430 -16.07 -7.68 -14.89
CA TYR A 430 -16.13 -7.92 -16.34
C TYR A 430 -15.27 -6.90 -17.11
N GLY A 431 -15.41 -5.61 -16.77
CA GLY A 431 -14.60 -4.53 -17.33
C GLY A 431 -13.11 -4.72 -17.05
N VAL A 432 -12.76 -4.96 -15.78
CA VAL A 432 -11.38 -5.17 -15.34
C VAL A 432 -10.71 -6.29 -16.12
N LEU A 433 -11.34 -7.47 -16.20
CA LEU A 433 -10.80 -8.62 -16.93
C LEU A 433 -10.60 -8.33 -18.42
N ALA A 434 -11.54 -7.63 -19.04
CA ALA A 434 -11.41 -7.24 -20.44
C ALA A 434 -10.24 -6.26 -20.66
N ARG A 435 -9.98 -5.31 -19.74
CA ARG A 435 -8.80 -4.44 -19.79
C ARG A 435 -7.52 -5.26 -19.76
N HIS A 436 -7.43 -6.20 -18.81
CA HIS A 436 -6.25 -7.05 -18.67
C HIS A 436 -6.02 -7.92 -19.90
N ALA A 437 -7.09 -8.46 -20.51
CA ALA A 437 -6.99 -9.20 -21.76
C ALA A 437 -6.46 -8.32 -22.91
N VAL A 438 -6.92 -7.06 -23.04
CA VAL A 438 -6.36 -6.11 -24.03
C VAL A 438 -4.86 -5.92 -23.81
N THR A 439 -4.45 -5.66 -22.56
CA THR A 439 -3.03 -5.46 -22.22
C THR A 439 -2.19 -6.68 -22.63
N GLN A 440 -2.62 -7.89 -22.26
CA GLN A 440 -1.91 -9.13 -22.61
C GLN A 440 -1.82 -9.34 -24.13
N LEU A 441 -2.92 -9.10 -24.85
CA LEU A 441 -2.94 -9.22 -26.31
C LEU A 441 -1.99 -8.20 -26.98
N THR A 442 -1.94 -6.97 -26.48
CA THR A 442 -0.98 -5.97 -26.99
C THR A 442 0.47 -6.36 -26.73
N TRP A 443 0.78 -6.98 -25.58
CA TRP A 443 2.11 -7.53 -25.30
C TRP A 443 2.48 -8.67 -26.23
N LEU A 444 1.49 -9.45 -26.66
CA LEU A 444 1.64 -10.49 -27.68
C LEU A 444 1.66 -9.94 -29.12
N GLY A 445 1.83 -8.62 -29.28
CA GLY A 445 2.03 -7.95 -30.56
C GLY A 445 0.76 -7.62 -31.33
N LEU A 446 -0.43 -7.67 -30.73
CA LEU A 446 -1.62 -7.07 -31.35
C LEU A 446 -1.53 -5.55 -31.30
N SER A 447 -2.06 -4.89 -32.34
CA SER A 447 -2.34 -3.47 -32.23
C SER A 447 -3.38 -3.22 -31.13
N LEU A 448 -3.35 -2.06 -30.49
CA LEU A 448 -4.34 -1.70 -29.47
C LEU A 448 -5.77 -1.79 -30.02
N LYS A 449 -5.98 -1.45 -31.29
CA LYS A 449 -7.28 -1.56 -31.94
C LYS A 449 -7.73 -3.01 -32.04
N ASP A 450 -6.90 -3.89 -32.59
CA ASP A 450 -7.26 -5.31 -32.77
C ASP A 450 -7.48 -6.01 -31.43
N ALA A 451 -6.68 -5.68 -30.42
CA ALA A 451 -6.86 -6.20 -29.07
C ALA A 451 -8.20 -5.75 -28.46
N ARG A 452 -8.58 -4.47 -28.63
CA ARG A 452 -9.88 -3.92 -28.17
C ARG A 452 -11.06 -4.58 -28.88
N ASP A 453 -10.96 -4.79 -30.18
CA ASP A 453 -11.99 -5.43 -31.00
C ASP A 453 -12.17 -6.90 -30.57
N ALA A 454 -11.07 -7.62 -30.34
CA ALA A 454 -11.08 -9.03 -29.92
C ALA A 454 -11.75 -9.28 -28.56
N VAL A 455 -11.72 -8.31 -27.64
CA VAL A 455 -12.36 -8.43 -26.32
C VAL A 455 -13.73 -7.74 -26.23
N HIS A 456 -14.21 -7.15 -27.32
CA HIS A 456 -15.44 -6.34 -27.35
C HIS A 456 -15.44 -5.19 -26.33
N VAL A 457 -14.41 -4.35 -26.35
CA VAL A 457 -14.17 -3.27 -25.35
C VAL A 457 -15.40 -2.41 -25.03
N GLU A 458 -16.24 -2.10 -26.03
CA GLU A 458 -17.43 -1.25 -25.86
C GLU A 458 -18.47 -1.91 -24.96
N ARG A 459 -18.66 -3.23 -25.09
CA ARG A 459 -19.57 -3.99 -24.22
C ARG A 459 -19.05 -3.99 -22.79
N SER A 460 -17.74 -4.16 -22.61
CA SER A 460 -17.09 -4.16 -21.30
C SER A 460 -17.12 -2.79 -20.64
N ALA A 461 -16.91 -1.72 -21.41
CA ALA A 461 -17.03 -0.35 -20.94
C ALA A 461 -18.47 0.00 -20.50
N ALA A 462 -19.47 -0.37 -21.31
CA ALA A 462 -20.88 -0.18 -20.96
C ALA A 462 -21.26 -0.97 -19.70
N ALA A 463 -20.82 -2.23 -19.59
CA ALA A 463 -21.00 -3.04 -18.39
C ALA A 463 -20.35 -2.36 -17.16
N THR A 464 -19.13 -1.86 -17.28
CA THR A 464 -18.45 -1.15 -16.19
C THR A 464 -19.25 0.06 -15.72
N VAL A 465 -19.72 0.90 -16.64
CA VAL A 465 -20.55 2.08 -16.31
C VAL A 465 -21.83 1.67 -15.59
N GLU A 466 -22.54 0.67 -16.11
CA GLU A 466 -23.74 0.12 -15.47
C GLU A 466 -23.43 -0.42 -14.07
N GLY A 467 -22.31 -1.14 -13.92
CA GLY A 467 -21.84 -1.69 -12.66
C GLY A 467 -21.61 -0.61 -11.61
N VAL A 468 -20.87 0.45 -11.94
CA VAL A 468 -20.63 1.56 -11.01
C VAL A 468 -21.94 2.29 -10.69
N THR A 469 -22.70 2.70 -11.69
CA THR A 469 -23.88 3.55 -11.51
C THR A 469 -25.04 2.83 -10.83
N SER A 470 -25.08 1.50 -10.87
CA SER A 470 -26.02 0.68 -10.08
C SER A 470 -25.53 0.38 -8.66
N THR A 471 -24.29 0.75 -8.30
CA THR A 471 -23.77 0.59 -6.95
C THR A 471 -24.26 1.71 -6.06
N ARG A 472 -25.07 1.37 -5.04
CA ARG A 472 -25.66 2.36 -4.11
C ARG A 472 -24.61 3.08 -3.28
N TRP A 473 -23.62 2.35 -2.78
CA TRP A 473 -22.52 2.89 -1.98
C TRP A 473 -21.21 2.28 -2.47
N ILE A 474 -20.32 3.14 -2.95
CA ILE A 474 -19.01 2.80 -3.47
C ILE A 474 -18.06 2.57 -2.29
N GLN A 475 -17.47 1.38 -2.24
CA GLN A 475 -16.52 0.92 -1.22
C GLN A 475 -15.07 1.02 -1.72
N ALA A 476 -14.08 0.80 -0.84
CA ALA A 476 -12.66 0.87 -1.19
C ALA A 476 -12.30 -0.18 -2.26
N SER A 477 -12.81 -1.41 -2.11
CA SER A 477 -12.65 -2.48 -3.10
C SER A 477 -13.19 -2.12 -4.48
N ASP A 478 -14.29 -1.37 -4.55
CA ASP A 478 -14.88 -0.93 -5.81
C ASP A 478 -13.94 0.03 -6.54
N ILE A 479 -13.39 1.01 -5.81
CA ILE A 479 -12.42 1.95 -6.37
C ILE A 479 -11.14 1.24 -6.79
N HIS A 480 -10.66 0.31 -5.96
CA HIS A 480 -9.50 -0.51 -6.27
C HIS A 480 -9.64 -1.28 -7.58
N LEU A 481 -10.81 -1.90 -7.81
CA LEU A 481 -11.12 -2.55 -9.08
C LEU A 481 -11.22 -1.53 -10.22
N LEU A 482 -11.88 -0.41 -9.97
CA LEU A 482 -12.13 0.60 -10.99
C LEU A 482 -10.87 1.29 -11.49
N ARG A 483 -9.82 1.43 -10.68
CA ARG A 483 -8.52 1.96 -11.12
C ARG A 483 -7.91 1.17 -12.28
N ASN A 484 -8.32 -0.09 -12.47
CA ASN A 484 -7.85 -0.93 -13.57
C ASN A 484 -8.69 -0.86 -14.84
N SER A 485 -9.75 -0.04 -14.88
CA SER A 485 -10.67 0.09 -16.02
C SER A 485 -10.64 1.42 -16.81
N PRO A 486 -10.03 2.56 -16.38
CA PRO A 486 -10.27 3.85 -17.04
C PRO A 486 -9.82 3.90 -18.50
N ALA A 487 -8.71 3.23 -18.84
CA ALA A 487 -8.20 3.17 -20.22
C ALA A 487 -9.16 2.54 -21.24
N MET A 488 -10.20 1.82 -20.78
CA MET A 488 -11.24 1.28 -21.66
C MET A 488 -12.37 2.27 -21.92
N LEU A 489 -12.57 3.24 -21.02
CA LEU A 489 -13.71 4.14 -21.03
C LEU A 489 -13.47 5.31 -21.96
N ASN A 490 -14.53 5.75 -22.64
CA ASN A 490 -14.53 7.07 -23.28
C ASN A 490 -14.80 8.17 -22.23
N LYS A 491 -14.64 9.43 -22.65
CA LYS A 491 -14.83 10.61 -21.79
C LYS A 491 -16.18 10.63 -21.06
N ASP A 492 -17.26 10.36 -21.77
CA ASP A 492 -18.62 10.50 -21.23
C ASP A 492 -18.95 9.37 -20.25
N GLN A 493 -18.46 8.16 -20.54
CA GLN A 493 -18.52 7.01 -19.64
C GLN A 493 -17.74 7.29 -18.36
N PHE A 494 -16.50 7.76 -18.45
CA PHE A 494 -15.69 8.11 -17.29
C PHE A 494 -16.33 9.25 -16.48
N ASN A 495 -16.81 10.31 -17.13
CA ASN A 495 -17.57 11.40 -16.49
C ASN A 495 -18.75 10.90 -15.66
N THR A 496 -19.49 9.93 -16.20
CA THR A 496 -20.65 9.34 -15.53
C THR A 496 -20.24 8.58 -14.28
N ILE A 497 -19.23 7.71 -14.40
CA ILE A 497 -18.64 6.96 -13.28
C ILE A 497 -18.11 7.92 -12.22
N TRP A 498 -17.33 8.92 -12.63
CA TRP A 498 -16.69 9.89 -11.76
C TRP A 498 -17.71 10.63 -10.88
N ARG A 499 -18.75 11.23 -11.49
CA ARG A 499 -19.81 11.91 -10.72
C ARG A 499 -20.53 10.97 -9.76
N HIS A 500 -20.76 9.73 -10.19
CA HIS A 500 -21.42 8.74 -9.36
C HIS A 500 -20.59 8.42 -8.11
N ILE A 501 -19.28 8.20 -8.27
CA ILE A 501 -18.35 7.92 -7.18
C ILE A 501 -18.42 9.01 -6.10
N PHE A 502 -18.25 10.29 -6.47
CA PHE A 502 -18.27 11.39 -5.49
C PHE A 502 -19.63 11.57 -4.81
N SER A 503 -20.72 11.15 -5.47
CA SER A 503 -22.07 11.26 -4.92
C SER A 503 -22.46 10.05 -4.05
N HIS A 504 -21.74 8.93 -4.15
CA HIS A 504 -22.12 7.65 -3.54
C HIS A 504 -20.97 6.98 -2.78
N THR A 505 -19.87 7.67 -2.49
CA THR A 505 -18.79 7.15 -1.64
C THR A 505 -18.86 7.69 -0.22
N ARG A 506 -18.35 6.91 0.73
CA ARG A 506 -18.10 7.31 2.13
C ARG A 506 -16.60 7.35 2.44
N LEU A 507 -15.77 7.03 1.46
CA LEU A 507 -14.33 7.08 1.58
C LEU A 507 -13.89 8.52 1.80
N ASN A 508 -12.82 8.72 2.57
CA ASN A 508 -12.18 10.03 2.61
C ASN A 508 -11.52 10.30 1.25
N THR A 509 -12.12 11.20 0.48
CA THR A 509 -11.69 11.48 -0.90
C THR A 509 -10.31 12.14 -0.98
N THR A 510 -9.78 12.64 0.13
CA THR A 510 -8.48 13.33 0.18
C THR A 510 -7.33 12.39 0.57
N SER A 511 -7.62 11.28 1.25
CA SER A 511 -6.61 10.38 1.82
C SER A 511 -6.70 8.94 1.32
N ASN A 512 -7.57 8.65 0.36
CA ASN A 512 -7.70 7.32 -0.24
C ASN A 512 -6.83 7.22 -1.49
N ASP A 513 -5.79 6.40 -1.43
CA ASP A 513 -4.80 6.21 -2.49
C ASP A 513 -5.45 5.83 -3.83
N ASP A 514 -6.30 4.80 -3.83
CA ASP A 514 -6.90 4.29 -5.07
C ASP A 514 -7.80 5.32 -5.76
N LEU A 515 -8.52 6.14 -5.00
CA LEU A 515 -9.34 7.22 -5.58
C LEU A 515 -8.47 8.31 -6.22
N MET A 516 -7.34 8.62 -5.60
CA MET A 516 -6.41 9.63 -6.10
C MET A 516 -5.66 9.13 -7.34
N SER A 517 -5.32 7.86 -7.39
CA SER A 517 -4.83 7.20 -8.62
C SER A 517 -5.88 7.21 -9.72
N LEU A 518 -7.14 6.89 -9.40
CA LEU A 518 -8.25 6.97 -10.36
C LEU A 518 -8.44 8.40 -10.89
N SER A 519 -8.24 9.42 -10.04
CA SER A 519 -8.24 10.83 -10.44
C SER A 519 -7.13 11.14 -11.45
N ALA A 520 -5.92 10.64 -11.18
CA ALA A 520 -4.76 10.82 -12.06
C ALA A 520 -4.97 10.15 -13.43
N GLU A 521 -5.58 8.96 -13.47
CA GLU A 521 -5.98 8.30 -14.72
C GLU A 521 -7.07 9.07 -15.46
N GLY A 522 -8.05 9.60 -14.74
CA GLY A 522 -9.11 10.45 -15.30
C GLY A 522 -8.57 11.69 -16.00
N ALA A 523 -7.50 12.30 -15.46
CA ALA A 523 -6.84 13.45 -16.07
C ALA A 523 -6.39 13.13 -17.50
N LEU A 524 -5.83 11.94 -17.75
CA LEU A 524 -5.37 11.51 -19.07
C LEU A 524 -6.51 11.38 -20.08
N ILE A 525 -7.68 10.88 -19.66
CA ILE A 525 -8.86 10.78 -20.52
C ILE A 525 -9.32 12.19 -20.96
N TYR A 526 -9.30 13.16 -20.04
CA TYR A 526 -9.67 14.53 -20.37
C TYR A 526 -8.60 15.26 -21.20
N PHE A 527 -7.32 14.93 -21.03
CA PHE A 527 -6.24 15.42 -21.88
C PHE A 527 -6.29 14.88 -23.31
N GLN A 528 -6.88 13.71 -23.54
CA GLN A 528 -7.10 13.25 -24.91
C GLN A 528 -8.23 14.00 -25.63
N THR A 529 -9.15 14.62 -24.87
CA THR A 529 -10.44 15.11 -25.40
C THR A 529 -10.70 16.61 -25.27
N ALA A 530 -9.76 17.36 -24.70
CA ALA A 530 -9.81 18.82 -24.55
C ALA A 530 -10.85 19.35 -23.59
N ASP A 531 -11.18 18.55 -22.59
CA ASP A 531 -12.19 18.97 -21.63
C ASP A 531 -11.58 19.77 -20.48
N ILE A 532 -11.26 21.04 -20.74
CA ILE A 532 -10.63 21.96 -19.78
C ILE A 532 -11.46 22.08 -18.50
N VAL A 533 -12.79 22.11 -18.61
CA VAL A 533 -13.70 22.18 -17.45
C VAL A 533 -13.50 20.96 -16.54
N ARG A 534 -13.40 19.76 -17.12
CA ARG A 534 -13.18 18.53 -16.34
C ARG A 534 -11.75 18.38 -15.84
N ILE A 535 -10.77 18.84 -16.60
CA ILE A 535 -9.37 18.96 -16.15
C ILE A 535 -9.31 19.84 -14.89
N HIS A 536 -10.02 20.98 -14.88
CA HIS A 536 -10.08 21.84 -13.71
C HIS A 536 -10.72 21.14 -12.50
N GLN A 537 -11.80 20.38 -12.71
CA GLN A 537 -12.44 19.62 -11.63
C GLN A 537 -11.54 18.54 -11.05
N ILE A 538 -10.86 17.75 -11.89
CA ILE A 538 -9.88 16.76 -11.42
C ILE A 538 -8.73 17.45 -10.71
N TRP A 539 -8.22 18.55 -11.24
CA TRP A 539 -7.16 19.32 -10.59
C TRP A 539 -7.54 19.73 -9.16
N GLN A 540 -8.76 20.21 -8.92
CA GLN A 540 -9.22 20.56 -7.56
C GLN A 540 -9.19 19.36 -6.60
N VAL A 541 -9.51 18.15 -7.08
CA VAL A 541 -9.39 16.92 -6.28
C VAL A 541 -7.92 16.59 -6.04
N LEU A 542 -7.09 16.62 -7.09
CA LEU A 542 -5.68 16.28 -7.01
C LEU A 542 -4.90 17.20 -6.06
N ILE A 543 -5.19 18.51 -6.01
CA ILE A 543 -4.51 19.44 -5.11
C ILE A 543 -5.01 19.38 -3.66
N GLN A 544 -6.17 18.76 -3.42
CA GLN A 544 -6.67 18.47 -2.07
C GLN A 544 -6.09 17.18 -1.49
N LYS A 545 -5.12 16.57 -2.19
CA LYS A 545 -4.35 15.42 -1.72
C LYS A 545 -3.88 15.62 -0.28
N HIS A 546 -4.20 14.65 0.58
CA HIS A 546 -3.64 14.56 1.92
C HIS A 546 -2.17 14.08 1.86
N PRO A 547 -1.30 14.53 2.78
CA PRO A 547 0.08 14.06 2.90
C PRO A 547 0.24 12.54 3.14
N THR A 548 -0.82 11.83 3.54
CA THR A 548 -0.79 10.39 3.85
C THR A 548 -0.93 9.48 2.65
N ILE A 549 -0.81 9.99 1.42
CA ILE A 549 -0.85 9.13 0.24
C ILE A 549 0.46 8.39 0.10
N SER A 550 0.39 7.10 -0.22
CA SER A 550 1.60 6.29 -0.37
C SER A 550 2.60 6.88 -1.38
N MET A 551 3.88 6.60 -1.11
CA MET A 551 4.98 6.97 -2.01
C MET A 551 4.76 6.42 -3.43
N ARG A 552 4.17 5.22 -3.54
CA ARG A 552 3.81 4.57 -4.80
C ARG A 552 2.91 5.45 -5.68
N GLU A 553 1.87 6.05 -5.11
CA GLU A 553 0.87 6.80 -5.88
C GLU A 553 1.22 8.29 -6.03
N THR A 554 2.07 8.82 -5.14
CA THR A 554 2.47 10.23 -5.12
C THR A 554 3.09 10.70 -6.45
N THR A 555 3.96 9.91 -7.07
CA THR A 555 4.59 10.27 -8.35
C THR A 555 3.56 10.38 -9.48
N SER A 556 2.61 9.45 -9.54
CA SER A 556 1.54 9.43 -10.55
C SER A 556 0.62 10.64 -10.40
N ILE A 557 0.24 10.96 -9.15
CA ILE A 557 -0.59 12.12 -8.84
C ILE A 557 0.15 13.42 -9.19
N THR A 558 1.43 13.54 -8.85
CA THR A 558 2.24 14.72 -9.17
C THR A 558 2.36 14.91 -10.67
N ALA A 559 2.56 13.84 -11.43
CA ALA A 559 2.62 13.92 -12.89
C ALA A 559 1.29 14.38 -13.50
N ALA A 560 0.16 13.86 -12.99
CA ALA A 560 -1.18 14.28 -13.40
C ALA A 560 -1.46 15.74 -13.03
N GLN A 561 -1.02 16.16 -11.84
CA GLN A 561 -1.08 17.54 -11.38
C GLN A 561 -0.32 18.47 -12.35
N MET A 562 0.95 18.19 -12.63
CA MET A 562 1.74 19.01 -13.56
C MET A 562 1.10 19.06 -14.95
N ALA A 563 0.58 17.93 -15.43
CA ALA A 563 -0.14 17.90 -16.70
C ALA A 563 -1.40 18.77 -16.67
N CYS A 564 -2.22 18.72 -15.60
CA CYS A 564 -3.39 19.60 -15.46
C CYS A 564 -2.99 21.07 -15.50
N ARG A 565 -1.88 21.41 -14.81
CA ARG A 565 -1.35 22.77 -14.75
C ARG A 565 -1.01 23.34 -16.14
N LEU A 566 -0.52 22.51 -17.06
CA LEU A 566 -0.26 22.95 -18.45
C LEU A 566 -1.52 23.52 -19.12
N PHE A 567 -2.68 22.89 -18.91
CA PHE A 567 -3.93 23.30 -19.53
C PHE A 567 -4.64 24.43 -18.77
N ILE A 568 -4.51 24.47 -17.45
CA ILE A 568 -5.17 25.48 -16.60
C ILE A 568 -4.40 26.80 -16.60
N PHE A 569 -3.06 26.75 -16.67
CA PHE A 569 -2.16 27.91 -16.61
C PHE A 569 -1.20 27.89 -17.81
N PRO A 570 -1.70 28.08 -19.06
CA PRO A 570 -0.89 27.98 -20.27
C PRO A 570 0.26 29.00 -20.32
N GLU A 571 0.14 30.13 -19.62
CA GLU A 571 1.21 31.12 -19.46
C GLU A 571 2.42 30.60 -18.66
N GLN A 572 2.24 29.52 -17.90
CA GLN A 572 3.30 28.85 -17.12
C GLN A 572 3.76 27.54 -17.79
N ALA A 573 3.35 27.27 -19.03
CA ALA A 573 3.57 25.99 -19.69
C ALA A 573 5.06 25.62 -19.79
N ASP A 574 5.93 26.56 -20.16
CA ASP A 574 7.37 26.30 -20.30
C ASP A 574 8.01 25.91 -18.95
N THR A 575 7.65 26.61 -17.87
CA THR A 575 8.14 26.29 -16.53
C THR A 575 7.62 24.95 -16.02
N THR A 576 6.36 24.64 -16.31
CA THR A 576 5.73 23.36 -15.93
C THR A 576 6.34 22.20 -16.70
N LEU A 577 6.56 22.36 -18.01
CA LEU A 577 7.23 21.36 -18.84
C LEU A 577 8.67 21.12 -18.39
N ALA A 578 9.42 22.18 -18.06
CA ALA A 578 10.76 22.05 -17.51
C ALA A 578 10.76 21.28 -16.18
N SER A 579 9.76 21.49 -15.31
CA SER A 579 9.60 20.72 -14.07
C SER A 579 9.27 19.25 -14.35
N MET A 580 8.37 18.96 -15.31
CA MET A 580 8.05 17.58 -15.69
C MET A 580 9.26 16.83 -16.24
N LEU A 581 10.08 17.47 -17.08
CA LEU A 581 11.31 16.86 -17.62
C LEU A 581 12.35 16.60 -16.52
N ARG A 582 12.49 17.52 -15.55
CA ARG A 582 13.36 17.28 -14.38
C ARG A 582 12.85 16.11 -13.54
N ALA A 583 11.54 16.02 -13.31
CA ALA A 583 10.94 14.92 -12.56
C ALA A 583 11.06 13.58 -13.30
N GLU A 584 10.92 13.57 -14.62
CA GLU A 584 11.19 12.40 -15.44
C GLU A 584 12.65 11.93 -15.29
N GLN A 585 13.60 12.87 -15.33
CA GLN A 585 15.02 12.57 -15.15
C GLN A 585 15.34 12.07 -13.74
N ALA A 586 14.76 12.68 -12.70
CA ALA A 586 14.88 12.22 -11.32
C ALA A 586 14.40 10.77 -11.17
N MET A 587 13.24 10.41 -11.75
CA MET A 587 12.77 9.03 -11.78
C MET A 587 13.75 8.08 -12.48
N ARG A 588 14.40 8.53 -13.58
CA ARG A 588 15.44 7.75 -14.27
C ARG A 588 16.68 7.53 -13.41
N ASN A 589 17.02 8.47 -12.54
CA ASN A 589 18.14 8.36 -11.60
C ASN A 589 17.87 7.33 -10.49
N PHE A 590 16.59 7.14 -10.10
CA PHE A 590 16.20 6.18 -9.07
C PHE A 590 16.16 4.73 -9.56
N ALA A 591 15.57 4.48 -10.73
CA ALA A 591 15.29 3.13 -11.22
C ALA A 591 15.75 2.91 -12.69
N PRO A 592 17.06 3.03 -12.99
CA PRO A 592 17.58 3.00 -14.36
C PRO A 592 17.37 1.66 -15.09
N ALA A 593 17.34 0.52 -14.37
CA ALA A 593 17.12 -0.81 -14.93
C ALA A 593 15.63 -1.10 -15.19
N ALA A 594 14.76 -0.80 -14.22
CA ALA A 594 13.32 -1.03 -14.30
C ALA A 594 12.64 -0.28 -15.48
N LEU A 595 13.22 0.85 -15.87
CA LEU A 595 12.74 1.71 -16.98
C LEU A 595 13.18 1.25 -18.38
N LYS A 596 14.16 0.34 -18.50
CA LYS A 596 14.63 -0.16 -19.80
C LYS A 596 13.68 -1.18 -20.43
N HIS A 597 12.84 -1.84 -19.63
CA HIS A 597 12.04 -3.00 -20.05
C HIS A 597 10.52 -2.74 -20.07
N THR A 598 10.07 -1.49 -19.97
CA THR A 598 8.66 -1.15 -19.72
C THR A 598 8.09 -0.23 -20.79
N VAL A 599 7.25 -0.79 -21.67
CA VAL A 599 6.53 -0.05 -22.73
C VAL A 599 5.08 0.31 -22.31
N VAL A 600 4.59 -0.08 -21.12
CA VAL A 600 3.16 0.07 -20.78
C VAL A 600 2.85 1.07 -19.65
N ILE A 601 2.55 2.28 -20.11
CA ILE A 601 1.49 3.26 -19.81
C ILE A 601 1.19 3.75 -18.38
N PHE A 602 1.53 3.10 -17.24
CA PHE A 602 1.18 3.75 -15.95
C PHE A 602 2.13 3.61 -14.76
N HIS A 603 3.05 2.64 -14.74
CA HIS A 603 3.85 2.39 -13.54
C HIS A 603 5.37 2.39 -13.73
N ALA A 604 5.85 2.62 -14.95
CA ALA A 604 7.29 2.71 -15.19
C ALA A 604 7.81 4.11 -14.88
N ASN A 605 7.24 5.13 -15.53
CA ASN A 605 7.50 6.53 -15.23
C ASN A 605 6.24 7.34 -15.59
N PRO A 606 5.45 7.80 -14.61
CA PRO A 606 4.21 8.51 -14.91
C PRO A 606 4.49 9.81 -15.68
N PHE A 607 5.63 10.48 -15.46
CA PHE A 607 5.99 11.69 -16.21
C PHE A 607 6.19 11.41 -17.71
N THR A 608 6.82 10.30 -18.10
CA THR A 608 6.96 9.92 -19.51
C THR A 608 5.60 9.74 -20.19
N VAL A 609 4.62 9.18 -19.48
CA VAL A 609 3.25 8.98 -19.99
C VAL A 609 2.61 10.34 -20.29
N PHE A 610 2.69 11.30 -19.37
CA PHE A 610 2.15 12.64 -19.59
C PHE A 610 2.93 13.43 -20.65
N LEU A 611 4.25 13.25 -20.74
CA LEU A 611 5.08 13.87 -21.78
C LEU A 611 4.73 13.37 -23.19
N TYR A 612 4.27 12.13 -23.36
CA TYR A 612 3.76 11.64 -24.63
C TYR A 612 2.57 12.48 -25.15
N TYR A 613 1.73 12.98 -24.24
CA TYR A 613 0.59 13.85 -24.56
C TYR A 613 0.96 15.33 -24.77
N LEU A 614 2.25 15.69 -24.68
CA LEU A 614 2.70 17.07 -24.95
C LEU A 614 2.40 17.52 -26.38
N SER A 615 2.41 16.59 -27.34
CA SER A 615 2.01 16.84 -28.73
C SER A 615 0.56 17.33 -28.83
N VAL A 616 -0.33 16.77 -28.01
CA VAL A 616 -1.74 17.16 -27.93
C VAL A 616 -1.88 18.57 -27.35
N PHE A 617 -1.16 18.86 -26.25
CA PHE A 617 -1.10 20.20 -25.66
C PHE A 617 -0.64 21.25 -26.68
N ARG A 618 0.49 21.00 -27.37
CA ARG A 618 1.04 21.91 -28.38
C ARG A 618 0.08 22.14 -29.54
N TYR A 619 -0.60 21.09 -30.00
CA TYR A 619 -1.63 21.20 -31.03
C TYR A 619 -2.81 22.10 -30.60
N TRP A 620 -3.25 22.01 -29.33
CA TRP A 620 -4.33 22.85 -28.84
C TRP A 620 -3.93 24.29 -28.57
N GLN A 621 -2.71 24.49 -28.06
CA GLN A 621 -2.12 25.81 -27.92
C GLN A 621 -2.05 26.50 -29.29
N ALA A 622 -1.54 25.80 -30.31
CA ALA A 622 -1.47 26.31 -31.68
C ALA A 622 -2.84 26.57 -32.33
N SER A 623 -3.88 25.81 -31.96
CA SER A 623 -5.25 25.99 -32.47
C SER A 623 -6.10 26.98 -31.67
N GLY A 624 -5.54 27.65 -30.65
CA GLY A 624 -6.24 28.65 -29.84
C GLY A 624 -7.33 28.08 -28.91
N ARG A 625 -7.47 26.75 -28.83
CA ARG A 625 -8.52 26.06 -28.04
C ARG A 625 -8.35 26.23 -26.54
N LEU A 626 -7.14 26.56 -26.08
CA LEU A 626 -6.82 26.78 -24.65
C LEU A 626 -7.33 28.13 -24.13
N HIS A 627 -7.65 29.09 -25.01
CA HIS A 627 -8.12 30.43 -24.62
C HIS A 627 -9.65 30.60 -24.73
N ALA A 628 -10.38 29.52 -25.00
CA ALA A 628 -11.84 29.54 -25.01
C ALA A 628 -12.36 29.71 -23.57
N ASP A 629 -13.01 30.84 -23.32
CA ASP A 629 -13.53 31.26 -22.02
C ASP A 629 -14.40 30.16 -21.35
N PRO A 630 -13.97 29.59 -20.21
CA PRO A 630 -14.72 28.54 -19.52
C PRO A 630 -16.13 28.97 -19.12
N GLU A 631 -16.35 30.27 -18.89
CA GLU A 631 -17.64 30.81 -18.45
C GLU A 631 -18.72 30.81 -19.54
N LYS A 632 -18.34 30.71 -20.83
CA LYS A 632 -19.32 30.64 -21.93
C LYS A 632 -20.02 29.27 -22.04
N HIS A 633 -19.55 28.24 -21.34
CA HIS A 633 -20.08 26.88 -21.43
C HIS A 633 -20.84 26.39 -20.19
N THR A 634 -21.04 27.22 -19.16
CA THR A 634 -21.69 26.83 -17.90
C THR A 634 -23.11 27.34 -17.71
N SER A 635 -23.71 28.04 -18.69
CA SER A 635 -25.13 28.40 -18.62
C SER A 635 -26.00 27.30 -19.26
N PRO A 636 -26.77 26.50 -18.49
CA PRO A 636 -27.89 25.78 -19.07
C PRO A 636 -28.87 26.84 -19.55
N ARG A 637 -29.14 26.90 -20.86
CA ARG A 637 -30.32 27.60 -21.37
C ARG A 637 -31.52 26.99 -20.66
N ARG A 638 -32.07 27.74 -19.69
CA ARG A 638 -33.46 27.59 -19.28
C ARG A 638 -34.29 28.13 -20.44
N ASP A 639 -34.56 27.26 -21.40
CA ASP A 639 -35.63 27.51 -22.35
C ASP A 639 -36.93 26.93 -21.73
N SER A 640 -37.92 27.81 -21.70
CA SER A 640 -39.29 27.70 -21.20
C SER A 640 -40.05 26.44 -21.59
#